data_AF-A0A4R0RHF7-F1
#
_entry.id   AF-A0A4R0RHF7-F1
#
_cell.length_a   1.000
_cell.length_b   1.000
_cell.length_c   1.000
_cell.angle_alpha   90.00
_cell.angle_beta   90.00
_cell.angle_gamma   90.00
#
_symmetry.space_group_name_H-M   'P 1'
#
loop_
_entity.id
_entity.type
_entity.pdbx_description
1 polymer ?
#
loop_
_entity_poly.entity_id
_entity_poly.type
_entity_poly.pdbx_seq_one_letter_code
_entity_poly.pdbx_strand_id
1 'polypeptide(L)'
;MSAPDPQPVVQVVAEGAPPTRFADRLQRDIDPIGRVSWSLVVSEEPEKVAAWLLYLHRREHRIVYELAVVLTDVLKSVTRKEHPQQCKIWAQTRLACVVMDLVMEPGMFSDDEDSFKNLVYGSQLLSLLRFSLRILVGKYDVPYKRQYADRHDRDCAKDLLTRMEAFINAMWNLRHLIPKNPTSDADLGRHHERFLQFASPAHKCVLTMTQIYDKEHKRTPPPQMRAAHFVLYYWTYSPNVKDCVVVQKFLHYSITDHQEDPSAFALSVLRAHPAFGLDLSMKICSLLRDEECVDYRAQTLMSICAHFVQHAPELFARIATSGGKGGLIPSMMFSCQRQMCSSPESTYSIVVHYAMESFLHFFRIRETGPDILHNFGSYAAEYNFISILSCARVWHDTIARLKSVRPSSATQRALKAKALTTWREYGDDICVKEGVNVITLKEPSQLCDFEPYWDITRRCFWKHPLLASAAPALVARGRVSNLRTSGSATTGNSGNANGGSVANVATGESAVFNGRFSRNRAGDGGRSISGDAIGGNGIGGGNAVSGNSGNANGGDVLNEATGESAVINLGSNHAGNGGTSRSGDAIGGNSYTKRSSKVDALRYKYKSFTPPPPTSGSATSGSSGDANGGSVANIATGESTIRNNGHNTAGDGGRSISGDAIGGNGVNGGSAKSGNAGNANGGDVINEATGKSKIINNGSNRAGDGGVSRSGDAIGGNSS
;
A
#
# COMPACT_ATOMS: atom_id res chain seq x y z
N MET A 1 50.06 -42.64 -24.97
CA MET A 1 50.03 -41.41 -25.77
C MET A 1 48.59 -40.97 -25.87
N SER A 2 48.23 -39.85 -25.26
CA SER A 2 46.98 -39.14 -25.61
C SER A 2 47.13 -38.59 -27.03
N ALA A 3 46.05 -38.61 -27.82
CA ALA A 3 46.01 -37.82 -29.05
C ALA A 3 46.07 -36.33 -28.66
N PRO A 4 46.75 -35.46 -29.44
CA PRO A 4 46.68 -34.03 -29.21
C PRO A 4 45.24 -33.56 -29.41
N ASP A 5 44.67 -32.86 -28.42
CA ASP A 5 43.35 -32.27 -28.56
C ASP A 5 43.30 -31.37 -29.80
N PRO A 6 42.29 -31.52 -30.68
CA PRO A 6 42.20 -30.73 -31.90
C PRO A 6 42.03 -29.26 -31.51
N GLN A 7 43.01 -28.42 -31.85
CA GLN A 7 42.95 -27.00 -31.51
C GLN A 7 41.65 -26.39 -32.06
N PRO A 8 40.88 -25.67 -31.22
CA PRO A 8 39.61 -25.08 -31.66
C PRO A 8 39.91 -24.02 -32.72
N VAL A 9 39.54 -24.34 -33.97
CA VAL A 9 39.73 -23.45 -35.12
C VAL A 9 38.82 -22.24 -34.93
N VAL A 10 39.42 -21.12 -34.50
CA VAL A 10 38.75 -19.83 -34.36
C VAL A 10 38.31 -19.38 -35.75
N GLN A 11 37.00 -19.32 -35.98
CA GLN A 11 36.44 -18.93 -37.27
C GLN A 11 36.13 -17.43 -37.29
N VAL A 12 36.53 -16.77 -38.38
CA VAL A 12 36.07 -15.41 -38.70
C VAL A 12 34.74 -15.56 -39.44
N VAL A 13 33.66 -15.14 -38.79
CA VAL A 13 32.28 -15.37 -39.26
C VAL A 13 31.95 -14.49 -40.48
N ALA A 14 32.34 -13.22 -40.43
CA ALA A 14 32.15 -12.23 -41.49
C ALA A 14 33.25 -11.15 -41.41
N GLU A 15 33.39 -10.33 -42.44
CA GLU A 15 34.43 -9.29 -42.47
C GLU A 15 34.22 -8.25 -41.35
N GLY A 16 35.28 -8.03 -40.56
CA GLY A 16 35.29 -7.16 -39.40
C GLY A 16 34.49 -7.69 -38.19
N ALA A 17 33.89 -8.88 -38.27
CA ALA A 17 33.18 -9.48 -37.15
C ALA A 17 34.17 -9.94 -36.06
N PRO A 18 33.81 -9.86 -34.77
CA PRO A 18 34.59 -10.48 -33.72
C PRO A 18 34.72 -12.00 -33.95
N PRO A 19 35.88 -12.61 -33.66
CA PRO A 19 36.03 -14.06 -33.78
C PRO A 19 35.23 -14.80 -32.70
N THR A 20 34.68 -15.97 -33.05
CA THR A 20 34.01 -16.89 -32.12
C THR A 20 34.27 -18.35 -32.51
N ARG A 21 34.25 -19.27 -31.55
CA ARG A 21 34.23 -20.72 -31.80
C ARG A 21 32.81 -21.30 -31.95
N PHE A 22 31.76 -20.49 -31.83
CA PHE A 22 30.35 -20.91 -31.81
C PHE A 22 29.55 -20.55 -33.06
N ALA A 23 30.22 -20.36 -34.19
CA ALA A 23 29.61 -20.32 -35.52
C ALA A 23 29.76 -21.70 -36.18
N ASP A 24 28.67 -22.24 -36.73
CA ASP A 24 28.73 -23.44 -37.56
C ASP A 24 29.65 -23.24 -38.77
N ARG A 25 30.30 -24.34 -39.20
CA ARG A 25 31.19 -24.30 -40.37
C ARG A 25 30.42 -23.82 -41.62
N LEU A 26 31.01 -22.84 -42.29
CA LEU A 26 30.49 -22.20 -43.51
C LEU A 26 30.10 -23.22 -44.59
N GLN A 27 28.79 -23.39 -44.78
CA GLN A 27 28.22 -23.71 -46.09
C GLN A 27 28.08 -22.38 -46.86
N ARG A 28 28.29 -22.40 -48.19
CA ARG A 28 28.60 -21.18 -48.95
C ARG A 28 27.44 -20.20 -49.16
N ASP A 29 26.20 -20.63 -48.90
CA ASP A 29 25.00 -20.00 -49.45
C ASP A 29 24.01 -19.46 -48.38
N ILE A 30 24.41 -19.40 -47.11
CA ILE A 30 23.59 -18.93 -45.97
C ILE A 30 24.37 -17.91 -45.14
N ASP A 31 23.69 -16.87 -44.63
CA ASP A 31 24.29 -15.87 -43.73
C ASP A 31 25.00 -16.55 -42.54
N PRO A 32 26.32 -16.37 -42.38
CA PRO A 32 27.07 -17.00 -41.30
C PRO A 32 26.77 -16.36 -39.93
N ILE A 33 26.25 -15.13 -39.87
CA ILE A 33 25.85 -14.48 -38.60
C ILE A 33 24.61 -15.17 -38.02
N GLY A 34 23.66 -15.57 -38.87
CA GLY A 34 22.49 -16.39 -38.54
C GLY A 34 22.78 -17.78 -37.95
N ARG A 35 24.04 -18.21 -37.87
CA ARG A 35 24.46 -19.50 -37.30
C ARG A 35 25.31 -19.38 -36.03
N VAL A 36 25.41 -18.19 -35.43
CA VAL A 36 26.17 -17.99 -34.19
C VAL A 36 25.30 -18.36 -32.98
N SER A 37 25.76 -19.32 -32.17
CA SER A 37 25.05 -19.73 -30.95
C SER A 37 25.25 -18.71 -29.82
N TRP A 38 24.40 -17.67 -29.79
CA TRP A 38 24.54 -16.54 -28.87
C TRP A 38 24.52 -16.93 -27.38
N SER A 39 23.84 -18.01 -27.00
CA SER A 39 23.86 -18.55 -25.64
C SER A 39 25.26 -19.00 -25.23
N LEU A 40 25.97 -19.71 -26.11
CA LEU A 40 27.35 -20.13 -25.90
C LEU A 40 28.32 -18.94 -25.97
N VAL A 41 28.12 -17.98 -26.89
CA VAL A 41 28.94 -16.76 -26.91
C VAL A 41 28.82 -15.99 -25.58
N VAL A 42 27.63 -15.90 -24.99
CA VAL A 42 27.40 -15.20 -23.73
C VAL A 42 27.96 -15.96 -22.51
N SER A 43 27.89 -17.29 -22.46
CA SER A 43 28.40 -18.07 -21.31
C SER A 43 29.91 -18.36 -21.38
N GLU A 44 30.42 -18.64 -22.57
CA GLU A 44 31.75 -19.22 -22.83
C GLU A 44 32.75 -18.29 -23.55
N GLU A 45 32.29 -17.16 -24.11
CA GLU A 45 33.10 -16.08 -24.72
C GLU A 45 32.65 -14.68 -24.22
N PRO A 46 32.44 -14.48 -22.90
CA PRO A 46 31.87 -13.26 -22.33
C PRO A 46 32.67 -11.98 -22.66
N GLU A 47 33.96 -12.09 -22.99
CA GLU A 47 34.79 -10.97 -23.41
C GLU A 47 34.58 -10.53 -24.87
N LYS A 48 33.90 -11.34 -25.69
CA LYS A 48 33.53 -10.99 -27.08
C LYS A 48 32.19 -10.25 -27.16
N VAL A 49 31.30 -10.47 -26.19
CA VAL A 49 29.90 -10.01 -26.17
C VAL A 49 29.76 -8.51 -26.46
N ALA A 50 30.56 -7.66 -25.80
CA ALA A 50 30.51 -6.21 -26.00
C ALA A 50 30.93 -5.78 -27.42
N ALA A 51 31.90 -6.48 -28.03
CA ALA A 51 32.32 -6.24 -29.40
C ALA A 51 31.28 -6.74 -30.41
N TRP A 52 30.62 -7.87 -30.14
CA TRP A 52 29.53 -8.39 -30.96
C TRP A 52 28.31 -7.47 -30.99
N LEU A 53 27.89 -6.94 -29.84
CA LEU A 53 26.81 -5.94 -29.77
C LEU A 53 27.13 -4.70 -30.61
N LEU A 54 28.36 -4.16 -30.51
CA LEU A 54 28.80 -3.01 -31.32
C LEU A 54 28.86 -3.32 -32.82
N TYR A 55 29.34 -4.51 -33.20
CA TYR A 55 29.43 -4.92 -34.61
C TYR A 55 28.04 -5.04 -35.24
N LEU A 56 27.15 -5.80 -34.58
CA LEU A 56 25.80 -6.04 -35.10
C LEU A 56 24.96 -4.76 -35.11
N HIS A 57 25.09 -3.89 -34.09
CA HIS A 57 24.39 -2.60 -34.07
C HIS A 57 24.82 -1.70 -35.24
N ARG A 58 26.13 -1.55 -35.46
CA ARG A 58 26.68 -0.69 -36.55
C ARG A 58 26.42 -1.23 -37.96
N ARG A 59 26.00 -2.50 -38.08
CA ARG A 59 25.56 -3.14 -39.32
C ARG A 59 24.02 -3.18 -39.46
N GLU A 60 23.30 -2.60 -38.49
CA GLU A 60 21.83 -2.64 -38.39
C GLU A 60 21.24 -4.06 -38.45
N HIS A 61 22.01 -5.04 -37.95
CA HIS A 61 21.72 -6.46 -38.10
C HIS A 61 20.71 -6.92 -37.06
N ARG A 62 19.48 -7.27 -37.49
CA ARG A 62 18.34 -7.60 -36.61
C ARG A 62 18.66 -8.63 -35.50
N ILE A 63 19.57 -9.58 -35.76
CA ILE A 63 20.08 -10.59 -34.80
C ILE A 63 20.71 -9.98 -33.53
N VAL A 64 21.10 -8.70 -33.54
CA VAL A 64 21.52 -7.99 -32.31
C VAL A 64 20.45 -8.02 -31.22
N TYR A 65 19.16 -8.11 -31.60
CA TYR A 65 18.04 -8.26 -30.68
C TYR A 65 18.11 -9.61 -29.95
N GLU A 66 18.35 -10.71 -30.67
CA GLU A 66 18.49 -12.06 -30.09
C GLU A 66 19.65 -12.11 -29.09
N LEU A 67 20.82 -11.57 -29.47
CA LEU A 67 21.97 -11.46 -28.56
C LEU A 67 21.61 -10.61 -27.32
N ALA A 68 20.90 -9.49 -27.49
CA ALA A 68 20.47 -8.65 -26.37
C ALA A 68 19.39 -9.29 -25.48
N VAL A 69 18.55 -10.19 -26.01
CA VAL A 69 17.58 -11.01 -25.25
C VAL A 69 18.31 -12.09 -24.45
N VAL A 70 19.12 -12.92 -25.11
CA VAL A 70 19.88 -14.00 -24.47
C VAL A 70 20.77 -13.46 -23.34
N LEU A 71 21.51 -12.37 -23.61
CA LEU A 71 22.34 -11.71 -22.62
C LEU A 71 21.51 -11.12 -21.46
N THR A 72 20.35 -10.53 -21.76
CA THR A 72 19.43 -10.02 -20.71
C THR A 72 18.95 -11.13 -19.79
N ASP A 73 18.56 -12.30 -20.32
CA ASP A 73 18.10 -13.41 -19.49
C ASP A 73 19.23 -14.03 -18.64
N VAL A 74 20.45 -14.14 -19.19
CA VAL A 74 21.63 -14.53 -18.41
C VAL A 74 21.87 -13.53 -17.27
N LEU A 75 21.94 -12.21 -17.53
CA LEU A 75 22.15 -11.18 -16.50
C LEU A 75 21.01 -11.11 -15.47
N LYS A 76 19.77 -11.42 -15.89
CA LYS A 76 18.55 -11.48 -15.06
C LYS A 76 18.55 -12.71 -14.14
N SER A 77 19.11 -13.83 -14.59
CA SER A 77 19.27 -15.07 -13.80
C SER A 77 20.23 -14.93 -12.62
N VAL A 78 21.16 -13.96 -12.67
CA VAL A 78 22.16 -13.72 -11.63
C VAL A 78 21.49 -13.42 -10.28
N THR A 79 21.51 -14.42 -9.40
CA THR A 79 20.93 -14.33 -8.06
C THR A 79 21.86 -13.57 -7.11
N ARG A 80 21.34 -13.11 -5.96
CA ARG A 80 22.11 -12.27 -5.02
C ARG A 80 23.19 -13.01 -4.22
N LYS A 81 23.32 -14.34 -4.37
CA LYS A 81 24.22 -15.17 -3.54
C LYS A 81 25.57 -15.45 -4.21
N GLU A 82 25.58 -15.54 -5.53
CA GLU A 82 26.75 -15.92 -6.34
C GLU A 82 26.96 -14.85 -7.39
N HIS A 83 28.22 -14.42 -7.56
CA HIS A 83 28.62 -13.44 -8.57
C HIS A 83 29.37 -14.20 -9.67
N PRO A 84 28.75 -14.50 -10.82
CA PRO A 84 29.36 -15.30 -11.88
C PRO A 84 30.72 -14.75 -12.31
N GLN A 85 31.64 -15.64 -12.69
CA GLN A 85 32.97 -15.23 -13.16
C GLN A 85 32.87 -14.32 -14.41
N GLN A 86 31.85 -14.53 -15.23
CA GLN A 86 31.51 -13.68 -16.37
C GLN A 86 31.24 -12.22 -15.98
N CYS A 87 30.71 -11.93 -14.78
CA CYS A 87 30.41 -10.56 -14.35
C CYS A 87 31.66 -9.67 -14.27
N LYS A 88 32.78 -10.23 -13.80
CA LYS A 88 34.08 -9.56 -13.81
C LYS A 88 34.54 -9.25 -15.24
N ILE A 89 34.30 -10.18 -16.17
CA ILE A 89 34.68 -10.05 -17.58
C ILE A 89 33.82 -8.99 -18.28
N TRP A 90 32.51 -8.92 -17.98
CA TRP A 90 31.61 -7.87 -18.46
C TRP A 90 31.96 -6.48 -17.91
N ALA A 91 32.41 -6.38 -16.65
CA ALA A 91 32.94 -5.13 -16.08
C ALA A 91 34.28 -4.74 -16.76
N GLN A 92 35.20 -5.70 -16.93
CA GLN A 92 36.49 -5.49 -17.61
C GLN A 92 36.33 -5.06 -19.07
N THR A 93 35.35 -5.61 -19.79
CA THR A 93 35.00 -5.22 -21.17
C THR A 93 34.06 -4.03 -21.27
N ARG A 94 33.72 -3.39 -20.13
CA ARG A 94 32.89 -2.18 -20.05
C ARG A 94 31.50 -2.35 -20.70
N LEU A 95 30.91 -3.56 -20.62
CA LEU A 95 29.63 -3.90 -21.25
C LEU A 95 28.52 -2.88 -20.93
N ALA A 96 28.41 -2.46 -19.67
CA ALA A 96 27.43 -1.46 -19.26
C ALA A 96 27.65 -0.10 -19.95
N CYS A 97 28.90 0.33 -20.13
CA CYS A 97 29.24 1.56 -20.85
C CYS A 97 28.89 1.45 -22.33
N VAL A 98 29.21 0.31 -22.96
CA VAL A 98 28.90 0.04 -24.37
C VAL A 98 27.39 0.06 -24.62
N VAL A 99 26.59 -0.60 -23.78
CA VAL A 99 25.13 -0.59 -23.94
C VAL A 99 24.55 0.79 -23.62
N MET A 100 25.13 1.55 -22.69
CA MET A 100 24.74 2.95 -22.45
C MET A 100 25.04 3.84 -23.66
N ASP A 101 26.21 3.69 -24.29
CA ASP A 101 26.59 4.46 -25.49
C ASP A 101 25.63 4.16 -26.64
N LEU A 102 25.26 2.88 -26.86
CA LEU A 102 24.23 2.50 -27.82
C LEU A 102 22.86 3.14 -27.49
N VAL A 103 22.41 3.04 -26.24
CA VAL A 103 21.12 3.59 -25.78
C VAL A 103 21.04 5.13 -25.95
N MET A 104 22.17 5.82 -25.97
CA MET A 104 22.25 7.27 -26.23
C MET A 104 22.32 7.65 -27.71
N GLU A 105 22.40 6.69 -28.65
CA GLU A 105 22.50 7.02 -30.07
C GLU A 105 21.25 7.75 -30.60
N PRO A 106 21.42 8.76 -31.49
CA PRO A 106 20.30 9.40 -32.17
C PRO A 106 19.37 8.39 -32.85
N GLY A 107 18.08 8.52 -32.60
CA GLY A 107 17.04 7.68 -33.20
C GLY A 107 16.79 6.33 -32.52
N MET A 108 17.49 5.97 -31.41
CA MET A 108 17.36 4.67 -30.71
C MET A 108 15.94 4.29 -30.22
N PHE A 109 15.00 5.23 -30.23
CA PHE A 109 13.61 5.04 -29.80
C PHE A 109 12.65 5.60 -30.84
N SER A 110 12.77 5.16 -32.08
CA SER A 110 11.83 5.53 -33.14
C SER A 110 10.43 5.00 -32.85
N ASP A 111 9.41 5.85 -33.10
CA ASP A 111 7.99 5.45 -33.12
C ASP A 111 7.64 4.65 -34.40
N ASP A 112 8.53 4.64 -35.41
CA ASP A 112 8.45 3.76 -36.58
C ASP A 112 8.85 2.33 -36.19
N GLU A 113 7.89 1.40 -36.29
CA GLU A 113 8.05 -0.01 -35.89
C GLU A 113 8.94 -0.81 -36.88
N ASP A 114 9.03 -0.41 -38.15
CA ASP A 114 9.90 -1.06 -39.15
C ASP A 114 11.37 -0.65 -39.04
N SER A 115 11.64 0.50 -38.38
CA SER A 115 12.99 1.00 -38.13
C SER A 115 13.84 0.00 -37.35
N PHE A 116 15.11 -0.17 -37.74
CA PHE A 116 16.08 -0.93 -36.94
C PHE A 116 16.20 -0.37 -35.50
N LYS A 117 16.02 0.94 -35.33
CA LYS A 117 16.12 1.64 -34.05
C LYS A 117 14.74 1.93 -33.42
N ASN A 118 13.80 1.01 -33.58
CA ASN A 118 12.45 1.13 -33.01
C ASN A 118 12.41 1.05 -31.47
N LEU A 119 11.28 1.47 -30.90
CA LEU A 119 10.99 1.45 -29.46
C LEU A 119 11.24 0.08 -28.80
N VAL A 120 10.98 -1.03 -29.49
CA VAL A 120 11.14 -2.39 -28.94
C VAL A 120 12.62 -2.74 -28.75
N TYR A 121 13.47 -2.45 -29.73
CA TYR A 121 14.91 -2.69 -29.63
C TYR A 121 15.57 -1.76 -28.61
N GLY A 122 15.25 -0.45 -28.62
CA GLY A 122 15.75 0.49 -27.61
C GLY A 122 15.34 0.09 -26.19
N SER A 123 14.12 -0.42 -26.00
CA SER A 123 13.63 -0.96 -24.72
C SER A 123 14.34 -2.24 -24.29
N GLN A 124 14.73 -3.09 -25.24
CA GLN A 124 15.54 -4.28 -24.96
C GLN A 124 16.96 -3.91 -24.53
N LEU A 125 17.59 -2.90 -25.16
CA LEU A 125 18.89 -2.39 -24.72
C LEU A 125 18.83 -1.68 -23.36
N LEU A 126 17.74 -0.95 -23.05
CA LEU A 126 17.53 -0.42 -21.70
C LEU A 126 17.35 -1.53 -20.66
N SER A 127 16.68 -2.63 -21.01
CA SER A 127 16.54 -3.80 -20.13
C SER A 127 17.90 -4.46 -19.88
N LEU A 128 18.69 -4.66 -20.93
CA LEU A 128 20.08 -5.13 -20.85
C LEU A 128 20.97 -4.23 -19.97
N LEU A 129 20.89 -2.90 -20.16
CA LEU A 129 21.61 -1.92 -19.36
C LEU A 129 21.20 -2.00 -17.88
N ARG A 130 19.90 -2.09 -17.60
CA ARG A 130 19.34 -2.23 -16.24
C ARG A 130 19.91 -3.45 -15.51
N PHE A 131 20.04 -4.60 -16.17
CA PHE A 131 20.61 -5.79 -15.52
C PHE A 131 22.13 -5.72 -15.38
N SER A 132 22.84 -5.17 -16.37
CA SER A 132 24.28 -4.86 -16.27
C SER A 132 24.60 -3.94 -15.08
N LEU A 133 23.87 -2.83 -14.95
CA LEU A 133 24.00 -1.89 -13.83
C LEU A 133 23.60 -2.52 -12.48
N ARG A 134 22.58 -3.38 -12.46
CA ARG A 134 22.14 -4.11 -11.25
C ARG A 134 23.20 -5.13 -10.78
N ILE A 135 24.02 -5.69 -11.66
CA ILE A 135 25.14 -6.55 -11.23
C ILE A 135 26.18 -5.68 -10.51
N LEU A 136 26.56 -4.56 -11.10
CA LEU A 136 27.59 -3.64 -10.62
C LEU A 136 27.37 -3.10 -9.19
N VAL A 137 26.11 -2.82 -8.80
CA VAL A 137 25.78 -2.26 -7.46
C VAL A 137 24.59 -2.95 -6.75
N GLY A 138 24.15 -4.11 -7.22
CA GLY A 138 23.10 -4.91 -6.60
C GLY A 138 21.68 -4.33 -6.69
N LYS A 139 20.89 -4.50 -5.63
CA LYS A 139 19.59 -3.79 -5.51
C LYS A 139 19.84 -2.37 -5.04
N TYR A 140 19.03 -1.44 -5.54
CA TYR A 140 19.06 -0.04 -5.14
C TYR A 140 18.94 0.16 -3.63
N ASP A 141 19.87 0.95 -3.09
CA ASP A 141 19.85 1.50 -1.75
C ASP A 141 20.70 2.78 -1.74
N VAL A 142 20.14 3.89 -1.24
CA VAL A 142 20.82 5.17 -1.01
C VAL A 142 20.52 5.61 0.44
N PRO A 143 21.50 6.12 1.20
CA PRO A 143 22.93 6.21 0.89
C PRO A 143 23.59 4.82 0.77
N TYR A 144 24.39 4.61 -0.28
CA TYR A 144 24.88 3.32 -0.72
C TYR A 144 26.16 2.88 0.01
N LYS A 145 25.97 2.08 1.06
CA LYS A 145 27.05 1.70 1.99
C LYS A 145 27.96 0.57 1.48
N ARG A 146 27.49 -0.29 0.58
CA ARG A 146 28.24 -1.46 0.09
C ARG A 146 29.47 -1.06 -0.72
N GLN A 147 30.51 -1.87 -0.70
CA GLN A 147 31.65 -1.73 -1.62
C GLN A 147 31.34 -2.43 -2.97
N TYR A 148 32.09 -2.12 -4.02
CA TYR A 148 32.09 -2.92 -5.26
C TYR A 148 32.74 -4.29 -4.99
N ALA A 149 32.53 -5.30 -5.83
CA ALA A 149 33.12 -6.62 -5.61
C ALA A 149 34.62 -6.62 -5.95
N ASP A 150 35.04 -5.93 -7.02
CA ASP A 150 36.46 -5.74 -7.33
C ASP A 150 36.83 -4.37 -7.95
N ARG A 151 38.04 -4.28 -8.51
CA ARG A 151 38.57 -3.08 -9.16
C ARG A 151 37.91 -2.80 -10.52
N HIS A 152 37.60 -3.81 -11.32
CA HIS A 152 37.00 -3.65 -12.65
C HIS A 152 35.59 -3.09 -12.52
N ASP A 153 34.83 -3.53 -11.51
CA ASP A 153 33.56 -2.90 -11.13
C ASP A 153 33.76 -1.39 -10.88
N ARG A 154 34.71 -1.03 -10.01
CA ARG A 154 34.94 0.37 -9.63
C ARG A 154 35.41 1.23 -10.81
N ASP A 155 36.28 0.70 -11.66
CA ASP A 155 36.78 1.44 -12.81
C ASP A 155 35.68 1.59 -13.89
N CYS A 156 34.87 0.55 -14.14
CA CYS A 156 33.66 0.64 -14.99
C CYS A 156 32.60 1.61 -14.42
N ALA A 157 32.41 1.63 -13.10
CA ALA A 157 31.52 2.58 -12.44
C ALA A 157 31.92 4.05 -12.70
N LYS A 158 33.22 4.37 -12.73
CA LYS A 158 33.71 5.70 -13.12
C LYS A 158 33.49 5.99 -14.61
N ASP A 159 33.72 5.02 -15.49
CA ASP A 159 33.46 5.15 -16.93
C ASP A 159 31.95 5.36 -17.24
N LEU A 160 31.06 4.88 -16.37
CA LEU A 160 29.62 5.17 -16.43
C LEU A 160 29.31 6.60 -15.93
N LEU A 161 29.98 7.08 -14.88
CA LEU A 161 29.77 8.44 -14.39
C LEU A 161 30.15 9.53 -15.40
N THR A 162 31.15 9.31 -16.26
CA THR A 162 31.47 10.26 -17.34
C THR A 162 30.41 10.34 -18.45
N ARG A 163 29.46 9.39 -18.49
CA ARG A 163 28.31 9.35 -19.41
C ARG A 163 26.99 9.80 -18.78
N MET A 164 26.96 9.87 -17.45
CA MET A 164 25.72 9.94 -16.66
C MET A 164 24.82 11.12 -17.03
N GLU A 165 25.38 12.32 -17.19
CA GLU A 165 24.61 13.52 -17.53
C GLU A 165 24.01 13.45 -18.94
N ALA A 166 24.75 12.93 -19.93
CA ALA A 166 24.25 12.72 -21.27
C ALA A 166 23.12 11.67 -21.28
N PHE A 167 23.30 10.56 -20.56
CA PHE A 167 22.30 9.50 -20.43
C PHE A 167 21.00 10.02 -19.80
N ILE A 168 21.09 10.77 -18.70
CA ILE A 168 19.88 11.30 -18.03
C ILE A 168 19.19 12.35 -18.89
N ASN A 169 19.93 13.20 -19.60
CA ASN A 169 19.33 14.15 -20.53
C ASN A 169 18.63 13.45 -21.71
N ALA A 170 19.19 12.36 -22.24
CA ALA A 170 18.52 11.52 -23.24
C ALA A 170 17.20 10.93 -22.68
N MET A 171 17.25 10.30 -21.51
CA MET A 171 16.04 9.76 -20.84
C MET A 171 14.99 10.86 -20.56
N TRP A 172 15.42 12.04 -20.13
CA TRP A 172 14.53 13.19 -19.89
C TRP A 172 13.87 13.71 -21.18
N ASN A 173 14.58 13.72 -22.31
CA ASN A 173 13.99 14.10 -23.59
C ASN A 173 12.95 13.06 -24.05
N LEU A 174 13.21 11.78 -23.79
CA LEU A 174 12.33 10.65 -24.06
C LEU A 174 11.17 10.49 -23.05
N ARG A 175 11.00 11.39 -22.07
CA ARG A 175 9.91 11.33 -21.07
C ARG A 175 8.49 11.30 -21.68
N HIS A 176 8.32 11.69 -22.93
CA HIS A 176 7.05 11.64 -23.65
C HIS A 176 6.60 10.19 -23.97
N LEU A 177 7.53 9.23 -23.99
CA LEU A 177 7.26 7.80 -24.13
C LEU A 177 6.73 7.16 -22.83
N ILE A 178 6.75 7.88 -21.70
CA ILE A 178 6.08 7.46 -20.47
C ILE A 178 4.61 7.85 -20.60
N PRO A 179 3.68 6.89 -20.75
CA PRO A 179 2.26 7.21 -20.89
C PRO A 179 1.74 7.88 -19.61
N LYS A 180 0.85 8.84 -19.81
CA LYS A 180 0.10 9.47 -18.72
C LYS A 180 -1.03 8.54 -18.27
N ASN A 181 -1.74 8.91 -17.21
CA ASN A 181 -2.91 8.15 -16.76
C ASN A 181 -3.89 7.97 -17.94
N PRO A 182 -4.24 6.72 -18.32
CA PRO A 182 -5.10 6.44 -19.46
C PRO A 182 -6.51 7.01 -19.22
N THR A 183 -7.10 7.58 -20.26
CA THR A 183 -8.45 8.17 -20.21
C THR A 183 -9.56 7.20 -20.63
N SER A 184 -9.22 6.01 -21.13
CA SER A 184 -10.16 4.94 -21.44
C SER A 184 -9.57 3.55 -21.16
N ASP A 185 -10.43 2.56 -20.90
CA ASP A 185 -10.02 1.18 -20.65
C ASP A 185 -9.45 0.47 -21.89
N ALA A 186 -9.81 0.93 -23.10
CA ALA A 186 -9.23 0.41 -24.35
C ALA A 186 -7.75 0.79 -24.50
N ASP A 187 -7.36 1.97 -24.00
CA ASP A 187 -5.97 2.44 -24.05
C ASP A 187 -5.08 1.77 -22.98
N LEU A 188 -5.68 1.25 -21.90
CA LEU A 188 -4.95 0.66 -20.76
C LEU A 188 -3.95 -0.41 -21.20
N GLY A 189 -4.34 -1.31 -22.10
CA GLY A 189 -3.49 -2.42 -22.56
C GLY A 189 -2.21 -1.95 -23.26
N ARG A 190 -2.36 -1.13 -24.31
CA ARG A 190 -1.22 -0.60 -25.08
C ARG A 190 -0.35 0.35 -24.27
N HIS A 191 -0.95 1.15 -23.37
CA HIS A 191 -0.17 1.99 -22.46
C HIS A 191 0.58 1.17 -21.41
N HIS A 192 -0.02 0.12 -20.84
CA HIS A 192 0.67 -0.76 -19.89
C HIS A 192 1.87 -1.44 -20.54
N GLU A 193 1.73 -1.92 -21.78
CA GLU A 193 2.83 -2.51 -22.53
C GLU A 193 3.96 -1.50 -22.79
N ARG A 194 3.68 -0.33 -23.40
CA ARG A 194 4.71 0.70 -23.65
C ARG A 194 5.37 1.20 -22.35
N PHE A 195 4.63 1.24 -21.24
CA PHE A 195 5.16 1.56 -19.91
C PHE A 195 6.13 0.47 -19.39
N LEU A 196 5.79 -0.81 -19.58
CA LEU A 196 6.66 -1.93 -19.19
C LEU A 196 7.91 -2.02 -20.07
N GLN A 197 7.80 -1.73 -21.37
CA GLN A 197 8.90 -1.71 -22.33
C GLN A 197 9.91 -0.58 -22.03
N PHE A 198 9.47 0.68 -22.03
CA PHE A 198 10.39 1.83 -21.88
C PHE A 198 10.54 2.30 -20.43
N ALA A 199 9.44 2.72 -19.79
CA ALA A 199 9.48 3.48 -18.54
C ALA A 199 10.03 2.66 -17.35
N SER A 200 9.67 1.38 -17.29
CA SER A 200 10.15 0.44 -16.27
C SER A 200 11.68 0.22 -16.34
N PRO A 201 12.30 -0.13 -17.49
CA PRO A 201 13.76 -0.13 -17.63
C PRO A 201 14.43 1.23 -17.42
N ALA A 202 13.95 2.29 -18.07
CA ALA A 202 14.60 3.61 -18.06
C ALA A 202 14.81 4.17 -16.63
N HIS A 203 13.76 4.17 -15.80
CA HIS A 203 13.89 4.71 -14.44
C HIS A 203 14.77 3.83 -13.53
N LYS A 204 14.87 2.51 -13.79
CA LYS A 204 15.83 1.66 -13.08
C LYS A 204 17.26 1.96 -13.47
N CYS A 205 17.54 2.24 -14.75
CA CYS A 205 18.86 2.71 -15.16
C CYS A 205 19.22 4.05 -14.50
N VAL A 206 18.32 5.04 -14.53
CA VAL A 206 18.56 6.35 -13.91
C VAL A 206 18.74 6.25 -12.38
N LEU A 207 17.93 5.45 -11.68
CA LEU A 207 18.13 5.18 -10.25
C LEU A 207 19.48 4.50 -9.98
N THR A 208 19.82 3.42 -10.69
CA THR A 208 21.09 2.73 -10.43
C THR A 208 22.30 3.63 -10.77
N MET A 209 22.17 4.56 -11.71
CA MET A 209 23.17 5.61 -11.93
C MET A 209 23.25 6.61 -10.76
N THR A 210 22.13 7.02 -10.14
CA THR A 210 22.17 7.89 -8.95
C THR A 210 22.82 7.20 -7.75
N GLN A 211 22.68 5.88 -7.64
CA GLN A 211 23.35 5.04 -6.64
C GLN A 211 24.87 4.93 -6.88
N ILE A 212 25.33 4.84 -8.13
CA ILE A 212 26.76 4.88 -8.47
C ILE A 212 27.34 6.28 -8.17
N TYR A 213 26.59 7.35 -8.46
CA TYR A 213 27.01 8.72 -8.14
C TYR A 213 27.16 8.92 -6.63
N ASP A 214 26.16 8.53 -5.83
CA ASP A 214 26.24 8.55 -4.38
C ASP A 214 27.41 7.69 -3.84
N LYS A 215 27.73 6.57 -4.52
CA LYS A 215 28.86 5.72 -4.12
C LYS A 215 30.20 6.46 -4.18
N GLU A 216 30.50 7.18 -5.26
CA GLU A 216 31.76 7.92 -5.37
C GLU A 216 31.70 9.30 -4.67
N HIS A 217 30.56 10.00 -4.70
CA HIS A 217 30.45 11.41 -4.27
C HIS A 217 29.85 11.65 -2.87
N LYS A 218 29.27 10.64 -2.21
CA LYS A 218 28.64 10.72 -0.86
C LYS A 218 27.45 11.68 -0.75
N ARG A 219 26.78 11.92 -1.88
CA ARG A 219 25.54 12.69 -2.02
C ARG A 219 24.83 12.26 -3.29
N THR A 220 23.53 12.47 -3.40
CA THR A 220 22.78 12.29 -4.65
C THR A 220 23.27 13.25 -5.75
N PRO A 221 22.93 12.98 -7.04
CA PRO A 221 23.22 13.92 -8.12
C PRO A 221 22.53 15.28 -7.91
N PRO A 222 23.22 16.42 -8.11
CA PRO A 222 22.61 17.75 -8.05
C PRO A 222 21.45 17.92 -9.05
N PRO A 223 20.41 18.72 -8.72
CA PRO A 223 19.17 18.79 -9.49
C PRO A 223 19.32 19.19 -10.96
N GLN A 224 20.37 19.93 -11.30
CA GLN A 224 20.67 20.39 -12.67
C GLN A 224 20.87 19.23 -13.65
N MET A 225 21.36 18.07 -13.19
CA MET A 225 21.50 16.84 -14.00
C MET A 225 20.17 16.13 -14.31
N ARG A 226 19.01 16.67 -13.88
CA ARG A 226 17.65 16.17 -14.19
C ARG A 226 17.32 14.74 -13.73
N ALA A 227 18.16 14.11 -12.91
CA ALA A 227 17.92 12.77 -12.37
C ALA A 227 16.62 12.74 -11.54
N ALA A 228 16.48 13.71 -10.62
CA ALA A 228 15.28 13.90 -9.82
C ALA A 228 14.06 14.25 -10.68
N HIS A 229 14.22 15.07 -11.74
CA HIS A 229 13.13 15.40 -12.67
C HIS A 229 12.57 14.15 -13.36
N PHE A 230 13.42 13.34 -13.99
CA PHE A 230 12.98 12.13 -14.70
C PHE A 230 12.35 11.11 -13.76
N VAL A 231 12.95 10.91 -12.58
CA VAL A 231 12.46 9.93 -11.60
C VAL A 231 11.13 10.37 -10.96
N LEU A 232 10.95 11.66 -10.67
CA LEU A 232 9.66 12.22 -10.24
C LEU A 232 8.59 12.07 -11.33
N TYR A 233 8.92 12.40 -12.58
CA TYR A 233 8.00 12.30 -13.71
C TYR A 233 7.55 10.85 -13.95
N TYR A 234 8.48 9.89 -13.90
CA TYR A 234 8.18 8.47 -13.91
C TYR A 234 7.23 8.07 -12.76
N TRP A 235 7.51 8.49 -11.53
CA TRP A 235 6.72 8.11 -10.36
C TRP A 235 5.28 8.64 -10.40
N THR A 236 5.08 9.88 -10.88
CA THR A 236 3.74 10.47 -11.06
C THR A 236 2.82 9.52 -11.84
N TYR A 237 3.29 8.98 -12.97
CA TYR A 237 2.51 8.11 -13.85
C TYR A 237 2.72 6.60 -13.64
N SER A 238 3.59 6.19 -12.71
CA SER A 238 3.84 4.77 -12.47
C SER A 238 2.72 4.10 -11.68
N PRO A 239 2.04 3.04 -12.19
CA PRO A 239 1.10 2.27 -11.41
C PRO A 239 1.79 1.37 -10.35
N ASN A 240 3.12 1.25 -10.37
CA ASN A 240 3.83 0.31 -9.51
C ASN A 240 4.11 0.88 -8.11
N VAL A 241 3.26 0.54 -7.13
CA VAL A 241 3.43 0.89 -5.71
C VAL A 241 4.80 0.46 -5.15
N LYS A 242 5.37 -0.66 -5.62
CA LYS A 242 6.69 -1.16 -5.16
C LYS A 242 7.84 -0.24 -5.59
N ASP A 243 7.68 0.49 -6.68
CA ASP A 243 8.68 1.45 -7.17
C ASP A 243 8.53 2.82 -6.49
N CYS A 244 7.33 3.17 -6.03
CA CYS A 244 7.05 4.41 -5.30
C CYS A 244 7.97 4.57 -4.07
N VAL A 245 8.16 3.52 -3.27
CA VAL A 245 9.03 3.54 -2.07
C VAL A 245 10.49 3.87 -2.43
N VAL A 246 10.98 3.32 -3.54
CA VAL A 246 12.36 3.53 -4.01
C VAL A 246 12.55 4.95 -4.52
N VAL A 247 11.58 5.48 -5.25
CA VAL A 247 11.58 6.85 -5.76
C VAL A 247 11.43 7.87 -4.62
N GLN A 248 10.52 7.65 -3.68
CA GLN A 248 10.34 8.49 -2.49
C GLN A 248 11.64 8.58 -1.67
N LYS A 249 12.31 7.44 -1.44
CA LYS A 249 13.62 7.42 -0.79
C LYS A 249 14.65 8.26 -1.53
N PHE A 250 14.78 8.08 -2.85
CA PHE A 250 15.72 8.86 -3.67
C PHE A 250 15.44 10.37 -3.62
N LEU A 251 14.18 10.78 -3.82
CA LEU A 251 13.79 12.18 -3.86
C LEU A 251 13.97 12.86 -2.50
N HIS A 252 13.65 12.18 -1.39
CA HIS A 252 13.88 12.71 -0.05
C HIS A 252 15.37 12.99 0.21
N TYR A 253 16.28 12.07 -0.15
CA TYR A 253 17.73 12.37 -0.08
C TYR A 253 18.14 13.47 -1.06
N SER A 254 17.59 13.49 -2.28
CA SER A 254 17.91 14.51 -3.28
C SER A 254 17.44 15.93 -2.90
N ILE A 255 16.42 16.05 -2.06
CA ILE A 255 15.99 17.32 -1.45
C ILE A 255 16.89 17.67 -0.26
N THR A 256 17.26 16.67 0.56
CA THR A 256 18.05 16.86 1.79
C THR A 256 19.50 17.25 1.50
N ASP A 257 20.10 16.69 0.45
CA ASP A 257 21.51 16.88 0.06
C ASP A 257 21.78 18.23 -0.64
N HIS A 258 20.75 18.86 -1.23
CA HIS A 258 20.88 20.01 -2.15
C HIS A 258 20.01 21.21 -1.74
N GLN A 259 20.15 21.63 -0.48
CA GLN A 259 19.38 22.75 0.12
C GLN A 259 19.74 24.15 -0.43
N GLU A 260 20.72 24.25 -1.34
CA GLU A 260 21.23 25.52 -1.88
C GLU A 260 20.28 26.18 -2.90
N ASP A 261 19.60 25.38 -3.74
CA ASP A 261 18.56 25.88 -4.68
C ASP A 261 17.39 24.88 -4.84
N PRO A 262 16.58 24.68 -3.78
CA PRO A 262 15.40 23.84 -3.82
C PRO A 262 14.30 24.41 -4.73
N SER A 263 14.22 25.74 -4.86
CA SER A 263 13.21 26.43 -5.65
C SER A 263 13.35 26.15 -7.15
N ALA A 264 14.57 26.19 -7.70
CA ALA A 264 14.78 25.90 -9.13
C ALA A 264 14.46 24.45 -9.46
N PHE A 265 14.77 23.48 -8.58
CA PHE A 265 14.36 22.09 -8.80
C PHE A 265 12.83 21.97 -8.92
N ALA A 266 12.11 22.41 -7.89
CA ALA A 266 10.66 22.27 -7.83
C ALA A 266 9.97 22.97 -9.01
N LEU A 267 10.31 24.24 -9.28
CA LEU A 267 9.71 25.01 -10.37
C LEU A 267 10.13 24.49 -11.77
N SER A 268 11.32 23.92 -11.92
CA SER A 268 11.78 23.34 -13.18
C SER A 268 11.01 22.05 -13.52
N VAL A 269 10.85 21.14 -12.56
CA VAL A 269 10.13 19.87 -12.82
C VAL A 269 8.62 20.08 -12.94
N LEU A 270 8.03 21.01 -12.19
CA LEU A 270 6.61 21.36 -12.31
C LEU A 270 6.24 21.95 -13.68
N ARG A 271 7.21 22.51 -14.42
CA ARG A 271 7.05 23.01 -15.80
C ARG A 271 7.19 21.94 -16.88
N ALA A 272 7.28 20.64 -16.53
CA ALA A 272 7.44 19.55 -17.50
C ALA A 272 6.33 19.49 -18.57
N HIS A 273 5.09 19.79 -18.18
CA HIS A 273 3.95 20.16 -19.03
C HIS A 273 2.81 20.75 -18.16
N PRO A 274 1.80 21.46 -18.72
CA PRO A 274 0.82 22.22 -17.91
C PRO A 274 0.09 21.43 -16.82
N ALA A 275 -0.35 20.20 -17.10
CA ALA A 275 -1.05 19.36 -16.11
C ALA A 275 -0.15 18.74 -15.01
N PHE A 276 1.18 18.75 -15.15
CA PHE A 276 2.05 17.85 -14.36
C PHE A 276 1.97 18.10 -12.85
N GLY A 277 1.81 19.36 -12.42
CA GLY A 277 1.63 19.69 -11.00
C GLY A 277 0.30 19.20 -10.41
N LEU A 278 -0.76 19.13 -11.23
CA LEU A 278 -2.04 18.54 -10.84
C LEU A 278 -1.91 17.01 -10.72
N ASP A 279 -1.31 16.37 -11.73
CA ASP A 279 -1.08 14.92 -11.75
C ASP A 279 -0.22 14.46 -10.56
N LEU A 280 0.88 15.16 -10.29
CA LEU A 280 1.77 14.93 -9.14
C LEU A 280 1.04 15.13 -7.80
N SER A 281 0.22 16.19 -7.68
CA SER A 281 -0.56 16.43 -6.46
C SER A 281 -1.59 15.33 -6.23
N MET A 282 -2.30 14.89 -7.27
CA MET A 282 -3.25 13.77 -7.18
C MET A 282 -2.54 12.47 -6.77
N LYS A 283 -1.34 12.21 -7.31
CA LYS A 283 -0.50 11.08 -6.90
C LYS A 283 -0.14 11.12 -5.41
N ILE A 284 0.30 12.28 -4.93
CA ILE A 284 0.62 12.52 -3.51
C ILE A 284 -0.63 12.35 -2.64
N CYS A 285 -1.76 12.95 -3.01
CA CYS A 285 -3.03 12.83 -2.28
C CYS A 285 -3.49 11.36 -2.16
N SER A 286 -3.38 10.60 -3.25
CA SER A 286 -3.74 9.18 -3.27
C SER A 286 -2.86 8.36 -2.32
N LEU A 287 -1.54 8.54 -2.40
CA LEU A 287 -0.58 7.81 -1.55
C LEU A 287 -0.60 8.27 -0.08
N LEU A 288 -1.01 9.50 0.22
CA LEU A 288 -1.24 9.95 1.60
C LEU A 288 -2.47 9.27 2.23
N ARG A 289 -3.49 8.94 1.42
CA ARG A 289 -4.68 8.20 1.86
C ARG A 289 -4.48 6.68 1.91
N ASP A 290 -3.57 6.13 1.10
CA ASP A 290 -3.21 4.71 1.08
C ASP A 290 -2.84 4.18 2.48
N GLU A 291 -3.55 3.14 2.94
CA GLU A 291 -3.34 2.53 4.26
C GLU A 291 -1.99 1.79 4.35
N GLU A 292 -1.43 1.33 3.22
CA GLU A 292 -0.07 0.79 3.15
C GLU A 292 1.02 1.88 3.25
N CYS A 293 0.66 3.16 3.22
CA CYS A 293 1.60 4.26 3.39
C CYS A 293 1.81 4.56 4.89
N VAL A 294 2.66 3.75 5.52
CA VAL A 294 3.06 3.88 6.93
C VAL A 294 4.57 4.03 7.10
N ASP A 295 4.98 4.43 8.31
CA ASP A 295 6.36 4.59 8.74
C ASP A 295 7.18 5.47 7.77
N TYR A 296 8.36 4.99 7.38
CA TYR A 296 9.29 5.68 6.48
C TYR A 296 8.69 6.01 5.09
N ARG A 297 7.65 5.28 4.63
CA ARG A 297 6.93 5.64 3.39
C ARG A 297 6.18 6.96 3.58
N ALA A 298 5.43 7.09 4.68
CA ALA A 298 4.71 8.31 5.01
C ALA A 298 5.65 9.47 5.29
N GLN A 299 6.76 9.23 5.99
CA GLN A 299 7.81 10.23 6.26
C GLN A 299 8.40 10.81 4.96
N THR A 300 8.85 9.95 4.05
CA THR A 300 9.47 10.40 2.79
C THR A 300 8.46 11.03 1.85
N LEU A 301 7.22 10.52 1.77
CA LEU A 301 6.14 11.13 1.00
C LEU A 301 5.75 12.52 1.54
N MET A 302 5.61 12.68 2.85
CA MET A 302 5.24 13.97 3.45
C MET A 302 6.38 14.99 3.33
N SER A 303 7.65 14.56 3.42
CA SER A 303 8.82 15.40 3.14
C SER A 303 8.81 15.96 1.71
N ILE A 304 8.52 15.11 0.72
CA ILE A 304 8.38 15.52 -0.69
C ILE A 304 7.20 16.48 -0.86
N CYS A 305 6.06 16.19 -0.23
CA CYS A 305 4.89 17.06 -0.24
C CYS A 305 5.21 18.46 0.32
N ALA A 306 5.83 18.54 1.51
CA ALA A 306 6.18 19.79 2.16
C ALA A 306 7.15 20.64 1.30
N HIS A 307 8.17 20.01 0.71
CA HIS A 307 9.08 20.68 -0.21
C HIS A 307 8.35 21.28 -1.42
N PHE A 308 7.47 20.53 -2.09
CA PHE A 308 6.72 21.07 -3.22
C PHE A 308 5.70 22.17 -2.82
N VAL A 309 5.09 22.07 -1.63
CA VAL A 309 4.21 23.12 -1.09
C VAL A 309 5.00 24.37 -0.68
N GLN A 310 6.23 24.20 -0.17
CA GLN A 310 7.13 25.31 0.19
C GLN A 310 7.58 26.11 -1.03
N HIS A 311 7.88 25.43 -2.15
CA HIS A 311 8.50 26.03 -3.34
C HIS A 311 7.55 26.29 -4.53
N ALA A 312 6.31 25.78 -4.49
CA ALA A 312 5.25 26.10 -5.45
C ALA A 312 3.85 26.22 -4.78
N PRO A 313 3.71 27.03 -3.72
CA PRO A 313 2.50 27.05 -2.89
C PRO A 313 1.21 27.35 -3.67
N GLU A 314 1.24 28.27 -4.63
CA GLU A 314 0.06 28.69 -5.41
C GLU A 314 -0.50 27.58 -6.32
N LEU A 315 0.37 26.66 -6.75
CA LEU A 315 -0.01 25.55 -7.62
C LEU A 315 -0.70 24.44 -6.82
N PHE A 316 -0.13 24.09 -5.66
CA PHE A 316 -0.72 23.10 -4.75
C PHE A 316 -1.96 23.66 -4.03
N ALA A 317 -2.05 24.98 -3.82
CA ALA A 317 -3.19 25.64 -3.20
C ALA A 317 -4.51 25.38 -3.93
N ARG A 318 -4.49 25.38 -5.27
CA ARG A 318 -5.66 25.09 -6.13
C ARG A 318 -6.23 23.67 -5.94
N ILE A 319 -5.45 22.80 -5.30
CA ILE A 319 -5.71 21.37 -5.08
C ILE A 319 -5.90 21.08 -3.58
N ALA A 320 -5.43 21.99 -2.73
CA ALA A 320 -5.85 22.14 -1.35
C ALA A 320 -7.30 22.68 -1.25
N THR A 321 -7.74 23.53 -2.20
CA THR A 321 -9.10 24.08 -2.28
C THR A 321 -10.07 23.30 -3.17
N SER A 322 -9.64 22.26 -3.89
CA SER A 322 -10.58 21.40 -4.65
C SER A 322 -11.48 20.64 -3.68
N GLY A 323 -12.76 21.04 -3.62
CA GLY A 323 -13.68 20.67 -2.55
C GLY A 323 -13.93 19.16 -2.43
N GLY A 324 -13.88 18.66 -1.19
CA GLY A 324 -14.16 17.27 -0.84
C GLY A 324 -12.95 16.50 -0.31
N LYS A 325 -13.19 15.29 0.17
CA LYS A 325 -12.21 14.43 0.88
C LYS A 325 -11.01 14.00 0.02
N GLY A 326 -11.05 14.26 -1.28
CA GLY A 326 -9.97 13.99 -2.23
C GLY A 326 -8.82 15.02 -2.22
N GLY A 327 -9.02 16.21 -1.64
CA GLY A 327 -8.03 17.29 -1.63
C GLY A 327 -6.79 17.03 -0.79
N LEU A 328 -5.76 17.88 -0.94
CA LEU A 328 -4.46 17.67 -0.28
C LEU A 328 -4.52 17.83 1.25
N ILE A 329 -5.28 18.81 1.76
CA ILE A 329 -5.43 19.06 3.21
C ILE A 329 -5.98 17.83 3.96
N PRO A 330 -7.17 17.28 3.62
CA PRO A 330 -7.69 16.11 4.32
C PRO A 330 -6.79 14.87 4.12
N SER A 331 -6.10 14.75 2.99
CA SER A 331 -5.14 13.67 2.74
C SER A 331 -3.93 13.74 3.69
N MET A 332 -3.37 14.94 3.92
CA MET A 332 -2.30 15.12 4.91
C MET A 332 -2.80 14.85 6.34
N MET A 333 -3.98 15.35 6.71
CA MET A 333 -4.58 15.07 8.04
C MET A 333 -4.76 13.57 8.29
N PHE A 334 -5.34 12.85 7.33
CA PHE A 334 -5.57 11.41 7.41
C PHE A 334 -4.24 10.63 7.52
N SER A 335 -3.22 11.02 6.76
CA SER A 335 -1.88 10.42 6.85
C SER A 335 -1.27 10.58 8.25
N CYS A 336 -1.30 11.80 8.81
CA CYS A 336 -0.81 12.07 10.17
C CYS A 336 -1.55 11.25 11.23
N GLN A 337 -2.88 11.17 11.14
CA GLN A 337 -3.70 10.37 12.05
C GLN A 337 -3.38 8.87 11.95
N ARG A 338 -3.24 8.34 10.73
CA ARG A 338 -2.78 6.96 10.52
C ARG A 338 -1.44 6.73 11.21
N GLN A 339 -0.44 7.60 11.00
CA GLN A 339 0.88 7.43 11.62
C GLN A 339 0.83 7.47 13.15
N MET A 340 0.02 8.35 13.75
CA MET A 340 -0.15 8.40 15.21
C MET A 340 -0.82 7.14 15.81
N CYS A 341 -1.50 6.33 14.98
CA CYS A 341 -2.07 5.06 15.39
C CYS A 341 -1.24 3.83 14.97
N SER A 342 -0.45 3.92 13.89
CA SER A 342 0.28 2.78 13.30
C SER A 342 1.77 2.74 13.58
N SER A 343 2.40 3.90 13.83
CA SER A 343 3.84 4.08 13.64
C SER A 343 4.55 4.62 14.89
N PRO A 344 5.87 4.42 15.03
CA PRO A 344 6.64 4.93 16.16
C PRO A 344 6.58 6.47 16.28
N GLU A 345 6.70 6.98 17.52
CA GLU A 345 6.68 8.42 17.83
C GLU A 345 7.69 9.23 17.03
N SER A 346 8.92 8.73 16.92
CA SER A 346 9.99 9.32 16.10
C SER A 346 9.69 9.39 14.60
N THR A 347 8.64 8.72 14.12
CA THR A 347 8.22 8.72 12.71
C THR A 347 6.94 9.53 12.50
N TYR A 348 5.94 9.40 13.39
CA TYR A 348 4.75 10.23 13.28
C TYR A 348 5.03 11.71 13.58
N SER A 349 5.96 12.04 14.49
CA SER A 349 6.31 13.44 14.81
C SER A 349 6.83 14.18 13.58
N ILE A 350 7.71 13.53 12.79
CA ILE A 350 8.26 14.08 11.54
C ILE A 350 7.17 14.23 10.47
N VAL A 351 6.22 13.28 10.38
CA VAL A 351 5.08 13.39 9.44
C VAL A 351 4.13 14.53 9.84
N VAL A 352 3.85 14.70 11.13
CA VAL A 352 3.07 15.85 11.64
C VAL A 352 3.82 17.17 11.39
N HIS A 353 5.13 17.22 11.62
CA HIS A 353 5.95 18.40 11.36
C HIS A 353 5.86 18.87 9.90
N TYR A 354 6.14 17.99 8.93
CA TYR A 354 6.07 18.33 7.50
C TYR A 354 4.65 18.72 7.04
N ALA A 355 3.60 18.08 7.59
CA ALA A 355 2.22 18.48 7.31
C ALA A 355 1.93 19.89 7.86
N MET A 356 2.36 20.19 9.10
CA MET A 356 2.17 21.50 9.73
C MET A 356 2.96 22.61 9.02
N GLU A 357 4.17 22.35 8.53
CA GLU A 357 4.88 23.29 7.64
C GLU A 357 4.13 23.52 6.33
N SER A 358 3.61 22.46 5.70
CA SER A 358 2.78 22.56 4.48
C SER A 358 1.55 23.45 4.72
N PHE A 359 0.83 23.27 5.83
CA PHE A 359 -0.30 24.12 6.21
C PHE A 359 0.11 25.58 6.44
N LEU A 360 1.22 25.83 7.14
CA LEU A 360 1.75 27.19 7.36
C LEU A 360 2.16 27.88 6.05
N HIS A 361 2.64 27.14 5.05
CA HIS A 361 2.90 27.68 3.72
C HIS A 361 1.61 28.04 2.98
N PHE A 362 0.56 27.21 3.04
CA PHE A 362 -0.73 27.55 2.44
C PHE A 362 -1.40 28.77 3.08
N PHE A 363 -1.40 28.90 4.41
CA PHE A 363 -2.03 30.03 5.10
C PHE A 363 -1.35 31.38 4.83
N ARG A 364 -0.12 31.39 4.27
CA ARG A 364 0.61 32.60 3.87
C ARG A 364 0.23 33.10 2.47
N ILE A 365 -0.51 32.33 1.67
CA ILE A 365 -0.91 32.72 0.32
C ILE A 365 -2.00 33.79 0.42
N ARG A 366 -1.73 35.00 -0.09
CA ARG A 366 -2.61 36.16 0.10
C ARG A 366 -4.02 35.99 -0.48
N GLU A 367 -4.15 35.28 -1.60
CA GLU A 367 -5.41 35.14 -2.34
C GLU A 367 -6.29 34.00 -1.82
N THR A 368 -5.71 32.82 -1.59
CA THR A 368 -6.44 31.58 -1.24
C THR A 368 -6.24 31.13 0.21
N GLY A 369 -5.32 31.73 0.95
CA GLY A 369 -5.02 31.40 2.35
C GLY A 369 -6.24 31.45 3.29
N PRO A 370 -7.16 32.43 3.19
CA PRO A 370 -8.38 32.46 4.00
C PRO A 370 -9.30 31.25 3.75
N ASP A 371 -9.53 30.89 2.49
CA ASP A 371 -10.36 29.74 2.12
C ASP A 371 -9.71 28.42 2.53
N ILE A 372 -8.38 28.33 2.39
CA ILE A 372 -7.61 27.17 2.86
C ILE A 372 -7.68 27.05 4.38
N LEU A 373 -7.61 28.16 5.13
CA LEU A 373 -7.75 28.16 6.58
C LEU A 373 -9.17 27.79 7.03
N HIS A 374 -10.21 28.24 6.31
CA HIS A 374 -11.59 27.84 6.56
C HIS A 374 -11.79 26.34 6.31
N ASN A 375 -11.35 25.84 5.15
CA ASN A 375 -11.42 24.41 4.80
C ASN A 375 -10.61 23.54 5.78
N PHE A 376 -9.42 23.99 6.19
CA PHE A 376 -8.63 23.36 7.24
C PHE A 376 -9.39 23.28 8.56
N GLY A 377 -10.07 24.36 8.98
CA GLY A 377 -10.92 24.36 10.19
C GLY A 377 -12.04 23.31 10.12
N SER A 378 -12.75 23.26 8.99
CA SER A 378 -13.84 22.31 8.73
C SER A 378 -13.34 20.85 8.74
N TYR A 379 -12.27 20.53 8.01
CA TYR A 379 -11.67 19.19 8.03
C TYR A 379 -11.08 18.85 9.41
N ALA A 380 -10.46 19.80 10.12
CA ALA A 380 -9.88 19.55 11.43
C ALA A 380 -10.95 19.22 12.49
N ALA A 381 -12.16 19.78 12.34
CA ALA A 381 -13.33 19.37 13.12
C ALA A 381 -13.85 17.99 12.69
N GLU A 382 -14.07 17.76 11.38
CA GLU A 382 -14.60 16.51 10.82
C GLU A 382 -13.76 15.29 11.24
N TYR A 383 -12.44 15.34 11.04
CA TYR A 383 -11.54 14.24 11.35
C TYR A 383 -11.10 14.23 12.83
N ASN A 384 -11.54 15.16 13.67
CA ASN A 384 -10.97 15.38 15.01
C ASN A 384 -9.44 15.63 15.02
N PHE A 385 -8.90 16.26 13.96
CA PHE A 385 -7.51 16.72 13.91
C PHE A 385 -7.22 17.78 15.00
N ILE A 386 -8.25 18.42 15.54
CA ILE A 386 -8.19 19.26 16.76
C ILE A 386 -7.48 18.54 17.92
N SER A 387 -7.59 17.21 18.04
CA SER A 387 -6.83 16.44 19.05
C SER A 387 -5.31 16.58 18.89
N ILE A 388 -4.80 16.53 17.66
CA ILE A 388 -3.37 16.68 17.33
C ILE A 388 -2.94 18.14 17.59
N LEU A 389 -3.76 19.10 17.17
CA LEU A 389 -3.55 20.53 17.48
C LEU A 389 -3.63 20.82 18.99
N SER A 390 -4.33 19.99 19.76
CA SER A 390 -4.44 20.16 21.21
C SER A 390 -3.13 19.85 21.95
N CYS A 391 -2.27 18.97 21.43
CA CYS A 391 -0.94 18.73 21.97
C CYS A 391 -0.07 19.99 21.86
N ALA A 392 -0.05 20.62 20.68
CA ALA A 392 0.59 21.93 20.47
C ALA A 392 0.00 23.00 21.40
N ARG A 393 -1.34 23.09 21.52
CA ARG A 393 -2.00 24.02 22.46
C ARG A 393 -1.57 23.78 23.91
N VAL A 394 -1.56 22.53 24.39
CA VAL A 394 -1.14 22.17 25.76
C VAL A 394 0.32 22.56 25.98
N TRP A 395 1.19 22.42 24.98
CA TRP A 395 2.56 22.88 25.03
C TRP A 395 2.66 24.40 25.19
N HIS A 396 1.98 25.18 24.34
CA HIS A 396 1.98 26.65 24.40
C HIS A 396 1.37 27.17 25.70
N ASP A 397 0.24 26.60 26.14
CA ASP A 397 -0.40 26.92 27.43
C ASP A 397 0.54 26.63 28.62
N THR A 398 1.29 25.53 28.55
CA THR A 398 2.20 25.12 29.63
C THR A 398 3.46 25.98 29.66
N ILE A 399 4.07 26.31 28.51
CA ILE A 399 5.25 27.19 28.51
C ILE A 399 4.90 28.63 28.90
N ALA A 400 3.71 29.13 28.53
CA ALA A 400 3.20 30.41 29.01
C ALA A 400 2.99 30.41 30.54
N ARG A 401 2.43 29.32 31.10
CA ARG A 401 2.29 29.13 32.55
C ARG A 401 3.66 29.03 33.25
N LEU A 402 4.60 28.24 32.75
CA LEU A 402 5.96 28.15 33.30
C LEU A 402 6.65 29.52 33.29
N LYS A 403 6.50 30.31 32.21
CA LYS A 403 6.98 31.69 32.14
C LYS A 403 6.34 32.60 33.20
N SER A 404 5.04 32.48 33.46
CA SER A 404 4.33 33.35 34.41
C SER A 404 4.62 33.08 35.89
N VAL A 405 5.06 31.86 36.26
CA VAL A 405 5.47 31.52 37.63
C VAL A 405 6.54 32.49 38.15
N ARG A 406 6.29 33.16 39.28
CA ARG A 406 7.26 34.04 39.96
C ARG A 406 7.97 33.26 41.09
N PRO A 407 9.21 32.77 40.89
CA PRO A 407 9.93 32.00 41.92
C PRO A 407 10.39 32.88 43.07
N SER A 408 10.13 32.46 44.32
CA SER A 408 10.50 33.21 45.54
C SER A 408 11.89 32.89 46.09
N SER A 409 12.53 31.80 45.64
CA SER A 409 13.85 31.37 46.13
C SER A 409 14.86 31.14 45.00
N ALA A 410 16.15 31.01 45.36
CA ALA A 410 17.20 30.61 44.41
C ALA A 410 16.93 29.21 43.83
N THR A 411 16.54 28.24 44.66
CA THR A 411 16.18 26.88 44.24
C THR A 411 15.00 26.87 43.27
N GLN A 412 13.95 27.67 43.53
CA GLN A 412 12.83 27.80 42.60
C GLN A 412 13.22 28.49 41.28
N ARG A 413 14.16 29.45 41.28
CA ARG A 413 14.72 30.04 40.05
C ARG A 413 15.45 28.99 39.22
N ALA A 414 16.30 28.17 39.85
CA ALA A 414 17.01 27.08 39.17
C ALA A 414 16.04 26.01 38.62
N LEU A 415 15.03 25.62 39.40
CA LEU A 415 14.01 24.65 38.97
C LEU A 415 13.16 25.20 37.81
N LYS A 416 12.73 26.48 37.86
CA LYS A 416 12.03 27.12 36.75
C LYS A 416 12.89 27.20 35.49
N ALA A 417 14.18 27.53 35.63
CA ALA A 417 15.10 27.56 34.49
C ALA A 417 15.21 26.18 33.84
N LYS A 418 15.47 25.12 34.62
CA LYS A 418 15.51 23.74 34.11
C LYS A 418 14.18 23.33 33.45
N ALA A 419 13.04 23.62 34.10
CA ALA A 419 11.72 23.29 33.55
C ALA A 419 11.43 24.03 32.23
N LEU A 420 11.86 25.29 32.09
CA LEU A 420 11.74 26.01 30.81
C LEU A 420 12.68 25.45 29.73
N THR A 421 13.90 25.04 30.08
CA THR A 421 14.79 24.37 29.12
C THR A 421 14.20 23.03 28.66
N THR A 422 13.81 22.14 29.58
CA THR A 422 13.26 20.83 29.20
C THR A 422 11.89 20.89 28.54
N TRP A 423 11.08 21.92 28.83
CA TRP A 423 9.85 22.14 28.07
C TRP A 423 10.13 22.74 26.68
N ARG A 424 11.27 23.41 26.44
CA ARG A 424 11.71 23.80 25.09
C ARG A 424 12.28 22.63 24.31
N GLU A 425 13.12 21.80 24.94
CA GLU A 425 13.63 20.54 24.37
C GLU A 425 12.45 19.69 23.87
N TYR A 426 11.47 19.42 24.74
CA TYR A 426 10.22 18.74 24.34
C TYR A 426 9.42 19.50 23.27
N GLY A 427 9.49 20.84 23.26
CA GLY A 427 8.84 21.67 22.24
C GLY A 427 9.46 21.50 20.86
N ASP A 428 10.80 21.47 20.78
CA ASP A 428 11.52 21.19 19.55
C ASP A 428 11.27 19.74 19.10
N ASP A 429 11.22 18.77 20.01
CA ASP A 429 10.86 17.35 19.73
C ASP A 429 9.47 17.21 19.08
N ILE A 430 8.46 17.97 19.55
CA ILE A 430 7.12 18.04 18.93
C ILE A 430 6.92 19.26 18.01
N CYS A 431 8.01 19.87 17.56
CA CYS A 431 8.08 20.94 16.55
C CYS A 431 7.22 22.20 16.79
N VAL A 432 7.04 22.59 18.07
CA VAL A 432 6.38 23.83 18.50
C VAL A 432 7.35 24.76 19.23
N LYS A 433 7.37 26.04 18.83
CA LYS A 433 8.39 27.02 19.25
C LYS A 433 7.77 28.23 19.92
N GLU A 434 8.52 28.85 20.85
CA GLU A 434 8.10 30.10 21.48
C GLU A 434 7.87 31.21 20.44
N GLY A 435 6.88 32.07 20.66
CA GLY A 435 6.57 33.20 19.77
C GLY A 435 5.58 32.88 18.64
N VAL A 436 5.30 31.61 18.36
CA VAL A 436 4.17 31.25 17.48
C VAL A 436 2.86 31.59 18.19
N ASN A 437 2.09 32.51 17.61
CA ASN A 437 0.87 33.05 18.21
C ASN A 437 -0.33 32.14 17.94
N VAL A 438 -0.35 30.98 18.61
CA VAL A 438 -1.49 30.05 18.55
C VAL A 438 -2.70 30.69 19.23
N ILE A 439 -3.83 30.78 18.52
CA ILE A 439 -5.08 31.33 19.04
C ILE A 439 -5.57 30.48 20.22
N THR A 440 -5.26 30.92 21.43
CA THR A 440 -5.81 30.30 22.64
C THR A 440 -7.27 30.69 22.76
N LEU A 441 -8.18 29.74 22.56
CA LEU A 441 -9.60 29.86 22.92
C LEU A 441 -9.75 29.88 24.45
N LYS A 442 -9.28 30.99 25.04
CA LYS A 442 -9.23 31.37 26.46
C LYS A 442 -9.48 32.87 26.62
N GLU A 443 -10.37 33.42 25.80
CA GLU A 443 -11.34 34.29 26.44
C GLU A 443 -12.12 33.40 27.43
N PRO A 444 -12.31 33.82 28.69
CA PRO A 444 -13.34 33.22 29.53
C PRO A 444 -14.66 33.30 28.77
N SER A 445 -15.53 32.29 28.91
CA SER A 445 -16.91 32.43 28.47
C SER A 445 -17.45 33.73 29.05
N GLN A 446 -17.92 34.65 28.21
CA GLN A 446 -18.53 35.89 28.69
C GLN A 446 -19.62 35.50 29.70
N LEU A 447 -19.54 36.08 30.90
CA LEU A 447 -20.49 35.79 31.95
C LEU A 447 -21.87 36.20 31.45
N CYS A 448 -22.84 35.29 31.57
CA CYS A 448 -24.21 35.61 31.23
C CYS A 448 -24.78 36.47 32.35
N ASP A 449 -24.95 37.77 32.12
CA ASP A 449 -25.49 38.72 33.10
C ASP A 449 -26.92 38.38 33.57
N PHE A 450 -27.57 37.38 32.95
CA PHE A 450 -28.94 36.98 33.17
C PHE A 450 -29.12 35.70 34.01
N GLU A 451 -28.07 34.88 34.23
CA GLU A 451 -28.18 33.59 34.95
C GLU A 451 -27.02 33.35 35.95
N PRO A 452 -27.29 32.94 37.20
CA PRO A 452 -26.24 32.59 38.16
C PRO A 452 -25.39 31.40 37.69
N TYR A 453 -24.08 31.41 37.98
CA TYR A 453 -23.11 30.47 37.40
C TYR A 453 -23.39 28.98 37.65
N TRP A 454 -24.20 28.64 38.66
CA TRP A 454 -24.59 27.28 38.99
C TRP A 454 -25.82 26.77 38.20
N ASP A 455 -26.69 27.66 37.72
CA ASP A 455 -27.87 27.32 36.90
C ASP A 455 -27.53 27.22 35.41
N ILE A 456 -26.41 27.82 34.97
CA ILE A 456 -25.89 27.67 33.61
C ILE A 456 -25.63 26.18 33.32
N THR A 457 -26.58 25.56 32.64
CA THR A 457 -26.55 24.13 32.30
C THR A 457 -25.26 23.83 31.54
N ARG A 458 -24.39 23.00 32.15
CA ARG A 458 -23.04 22.72 31.64
C ARG A 458 -23.09 22.29 30.17
N ARG A 459 -22.66 23.18 29.28
CA ARG A 459 -22.51 22.93 27.84
C ARG A 459 -21.31 22.02 27.57
N CYS A 460 -21.40 20.76 27.98
CA CYS A 460 -20.76 19.70 27.21
C CYS A 460 -21.34 19.77 25.79
N PHE A 461 -20.48 19.83 24.78
CA PHE A 461 -20.92 19.95 23.40
C PHE A 461 -21.71 18.69 23.00
N TRP A 462 -22.89 18.90 22.39
CA TRP A 462 -23.82 17.91 21.83
C TRP A 462 -24.70 17.10 22.82
N LYS A 463 -25.98 16.94 22.45
CA LYS A 463 -27.01 16.14 23.16
C LYS A 463 -28.24 15.90 22.26
N HIS A 464 -28.79 14.68 22.24
CA HIS A 464 -30.21 14.37 21.95
C HIS A 464 -30.56 13.00 22.62
N PRO A 465 -31.85 12.66 22.92
CA PRO A 465 -32.19 11.86 24.12
C PRO A 465 -33.22 10.70 23.93
N LEU A 466 -33.76 10.18 25.07
CA LEU A 466 -34.90 9.23 25.26
C LEU A 466 -34.55 7.73 25.08
N LEU A 467 -35.22 6.69 25.62
CA LEU A 467 -36.13 6.39 26.77
C LEU A 467 -36.26 4.82 26.88
N ALA A 468 -36.76 4.09 27.90
CA ALA A 468 -37.35 4.38 29.23
C ALA A 468 -36.98 3.31 30.32
N SER A 469 -37.94 2.54 30.89
CA SER A 469 -37.84 1.64 32.06
C SER A 469 -38.64 0.32 31.92
N ALA A 470 -38.17 -0.77 32.55
CA ALA A 470 -38.93 -1.99 32.92
C ALA A 470 -38.27 -2.72 34.13
N ALA A 471 -39.00 -3.59 34.84
CA ALA A 471 -38.59 -4.14 36.16
C ALA A 471 -38.28 -5.66 36.20
N PRO A 472 -37.40 -6.15 37.10
CA PRO A 472 -36.90 -7.54 37.11
C PRO A 472 -37.62 -8.51 38.08
N ALA A 473 -37.55 -9.81 37.79
CA ALA A 473 -37.98 -10.91 38.66
C ALA A 473 -36.83 -11.49 39.52
N LEU A 474 -37.16 -12.19 40.61
CA LEU A 474 -36.21 -12.57 41.67
C LEU A 474 -36.04 -14.10 41.82
N VAL A 475 -34.79 -14.59 41.85
CA VAL A 475 -34.45 -16.00 42.16
C VAL A 475 -33.37 -16.09 43.26
N ALA A 476 -33.42 -17.15 44.08
CA ALA A 476 -32.72 -17.25 45.36
C ALA A 476 -31.22 -17.63 45.28
N ARG A 477 -30.49 -17.48 46.41
CA ARG A 477 -29.06 -17.83 46.53
C ARG A 477 -28.79 -18.84 47.66
N GLY A 478 -27.92 -19.83 47.39
CA GLY A 478 -27.12 -20.50 48.42
C GLY A 478 -25.94 -19.65 48.90
N ARG A 479 -25.35 -19.99 50.06
CA ARG A 479 -24.17 -19.32 50.65
C ARG A 479 -22.93 -20.21 50.62
N VAL A 480 -21.83 -19.71 50.06
CA VAL A 480 -20.46 -20.06 50.46
C VAL A 480 -19.64 -18.77 50.48
N SER A 481 -18.79 -18.56 51.48
CA SER A 481 -18.02 -17.33 51.67
C SER A 481 -16.52 -17.56 51.53
N ASN A 482 -15.94 -16.98 50.49
CA ASN A 482 -14.54 -16.50 50.46
C ASN A 482 -14.42 -15.42 49.36
N LEU A 483 -13.40 -14.58 49.42
CA LEU A 483 -13.22 -13.42 48.53
C LEU A 483 -12.93 -13.87 47.09
N ARG A 484 -13.98 -13.97 46.27
CA ARG A 484 -13.86 -14.25 44.83
C ARG A 484 -13.69 -12.96 44.04
N THR A 485 -12.49 -12.77 43.48
CA THR A 485 -12.31 -11.99 42.25
C THR A 485 -13.12 -12.63 41.13
N SER A 486 -13.73 -11.80 40.28
CA SER A 486 -14.46 -12.26 39.10
C SER A 486 -13.51 -12.53 37.95
N GLY A 487 -13.49 -13.77 37.44
CA GLY A 487 -12.78 -14.09 36.20
C GLY A 487 -13.53 -13.58 34.98
N SER A 488 -12.81 -13.02 34.01
CA SER A 488 -13.35 -12.73 32.68
C SER A 488 -13.34 -13.99 31.80
N ALA A 489 -14.24 -14.06 30.82
CA ALA A 489 -14.33 -15.16 29.85
C ALA A 489 -14.17 -14.63 28.41
N THR A 490 -13.41 -15.36 27.61
CA THR A 490 -13.22 -15.07 26.18
C THR A 490 -13.30 -16.37 25.39
N THR A 491 -14.02 -16.40 24.27
CA THR A 491 -14.02 -17.55 23.35
C THR A 491 -13.22 -17.28 22.08
N GLY A 492 -12.81 -18.35 21.41
CA GLY A 492 -12.08 -18.27 20.13
C GLY A 492 -13.00 -17.95 18.96
N ASN A 493 -12.42 -17.34 17.93
CA ASN A 493 -13.07 -17.19 16.62
C ASN A 493 -13.22 -18.55 15.93
N SER A 494 -14.24 -18.72 15.08
CA SER A 494 -14.36 -19.90 14.20
C SER A 494 -13.84 -19.62 12.79
N GLY A 495 -13.26 -20.63 12.15
CA GLY A 495 -12.71 -20.53 10.79
C GLY A 495 -13.77 -20.46 9.69
N ASN A 496 -13.33 -20.21 8.46
CA ASN A 496 -14.22 -20.21 7.30
C ASN A 496 -14.67 -21.64 6.97
N ALA A 497 -15.92 -21.77 6.53
CA ALA A 497 -16.57 -23.00 6.10
C ALA A 497 -17.13 -22.82 4.68
N ASN A 498 -16.29 -22.38 3.74
CA ASN A 498 -16.70 -22.15 2.35
C ASN A 498 -16.83 -23.46 1.57
N GLY A 499 -17.75 -23.51 0.62
CA GLY A 499 -17.90 -24.57 -0.37
C GLY A 499 -16.84 -24.49 -1.48
N GLY A 500 -16.55 -25.62 -2.13
CA GLY A 500 -15.52 -25.72 -3.18
C GLY A 500 -16.05 -25.44 -4.58
N SER A 501 -15.38 -24.56 -5.32
CA SER A 501 -15.73 -24.18 -6.70
C SER A 501 -15.35 -25.25 -7.74
N VAL A 502 -16.05 -25.27 -8.87
CA VAL A 502 -15.76 -26.08 -10.07
C VAL A 502 -15.25 -25.16 -11.19
N ALA A 503 -14.15 -25.52 -11.85
CA ALA A 503 -13.61 -24.75 -12.97
C ALA A 503 -13.34 -25.64 -14.19
N ASN A 504 -13.98 -25.33 -15.32
CA ASN A 504 -13.71 -25.92 -16.63
C ASN A 504 -12.99 -24.87 -17.49
N VAL A 505 -11.67 -24.98 -17.67
CA VAL A 505 -10.86 -24.01 -18.42
C VAL A 505 -10.27 -24.66 -19.66
N ALA A 506 -10.43 -24.03 -20.82
CA ALA A 506 -9.85 -24.46 -22.09
C ALA A 506 -9.08 -23.32 -22.76
N THR A 507 -7.86 -23.59 -23.24
CA THR A 507 -6.99 -22.56 -23.86
C THR A 507 -6.27 -23.12 -25.10
N GLY A 508 -6.07 -22.29 -26.12
CA GLY A 508 -5.50 -22.75 -27.41
C GLY A 508 -6.44 -23.73 -28.13
N GLU A 509 -5.90 -24.71 -28.86
CA GLU A 509 -6.68 -25.77 -29.56
C GLU A 509 -7.23 -26.85 -28.58
N SER A 510 -7.81 -26.44 -27.46
CA SER A 510 -8.27 -27.35 -26.38
C SER A 510 -9.79 -27.43 -26.26
N ALA A 511 -10.31 -28.61 -25.93
CA ALA A 511 -11.74 -28.82 -25.68
C ALA A 511 -12.02 -29.50 -24.33
N VAL A 512 -12.93 -28.93 -23.54
CA VAL A 512 -13.51 -29.57 -22.34
C VAL A 512 -14.92 -30.05 -22.66
N PHE A 513 -15.19 -31.34 -22.48
CA PHE A 513 -16.47 -31.96 -22.80
C PHE A 513 -17.14 -32.57 -21.56
N ASN A 514 -18.21 -31.93 -21.10
CA ASN A 514 -19.10 -32.42 -20.06
C ASN A 514 -20.32 -33.07 -20.74
N GLY A 515 -20.47 -34.39 -20.56
CA GLY A 515 -21.45 -35.22 -21.28
C GLY A 515 -22.93 -34.96 -20.93
N ARG A 516 -23.85 -35.57 -21.69
CA ARG A 516 -25.32 -35.30 -21.65
C ARG A 516 -26.02 -35.55 -20.30
N PHE A 517 -25.31 -36.13 -19.32
CA PHE A 517 -25.83 -36.43 -17.99
C PHE A 517 -24.95 -35.89 -16.84
N SER A 518 -23.80 -35.26 -17.13
CA SER A 518 -22.95 -34.69 -16.07
C SER A 518 -23.57 -33.41 -15.50
N ARG A 519 -23.25 -33.10 -14.25
CA ARG A 519 -23.67 -31.87 -13.57
C ARG A 519 -22.46 -31.25 -12.90
N ASN A 520 -22.10 -30.04 -13.30
CA ASN A 520 -21.08 -29.27 -12.60
C ASN A 520 -21.75 -28.66 -11.37
N ARG A 521 -21.68 -29.35 -10.22
CA ARG A 521 -22.16 -28.82 -8.95
C ARG A 521 -20.99 -28.43 -8.05
N ALA A 522 -20.90 -27.16 -7.71
CA ALA A 522 -20.00 -26.66 -6.69
C ALA A 522 -20.53 -26.96 -5.28
N GLY A 523 -19.64 -27.02 -4.29
CA GLY A 523 -20.02 -27.33 -2.91
C GLY A 523 -20.79 -26.20 -2.25
N ASP A 524 -21.80 -26.55 -1.44
CA ASP A 524 -22.50 -25.60 -0.57
C ASP A 524 -21.59 -25.16 0.60
N GLY A 525 -21.82 -23.97 1.14
CA GLY A 525 -21.18 -23.47 2.35
C GLY A 525 -21.58 -24.28 3.58
N GLY A 526 -20.61 -24.55 4.45
CA GLY A 526 -20.80 -25.26 5.71
C GLY A 526 -21.32 -24.36 6.85
N ARG A 527 -21.07 -24.78 8.09
CA ARG A 527 -21.52 -24.05 9.28
C ARG A 527 -20.34 -23.58 10.12
N SER A 528 -20.14 -22.26 10.21
CA SER A 528 -19.15 -21.64 11.10
C SER A 528 -19.84 -21.08 12.34
N ILE A 529 -19.39 -21.47 13.54
CA ILE A 529 -19.95 -21.00 14.81
C ILE A 529 -18.84 -20.71 15.82
N SER A 530 -18.81 -19.51 16.41
CA SER A 530 -17.98 -19.23 17.59
C SER A 530 -18.74 -19.53 18.89
N GLY A 531 -18.02 -19.74 19.99
CA GLY A 531 -18.62 -20.14 21.27
C GLY A 531 -19.12 -18.97 22.13
N ASP A 532 -20.01 -19.25 23.07
CA ASP A 532 -20.59 -18.25 23.98
C ASP A 532 -19.64 -17.93 25.16
N ALA A 533 -19.57 -16.66 25.58
CA ALA A 533 -18.72 -16.19 26.66
C ALA A 533 -19.55 -15.72 27.89
N ILE A 534 -19.27 -16.25 29.08
CA ILE A 534 -19.98 -15.86 30.32
C ILE A 534 -18.98 -15.44 31.41
N GLY A 535 -19.02 -14.17 31.78
CA GLY A 535 -18.16 -13.57 32.80
C GLY A 535 -18.53 -13.99 34.23
N GLY A 536 -17.52 -14.21 35.07
CA GLY A 536 -17.70 -14.62 36.46
C GLY A 536 -18.36 -13.55 37.33
N ASN A 537 -19.33 -13.93 38.16
CA ASN A 537 -19.95 -13.05 39.14
C ASN A 537 -19.03 -12.85 40.36
N GLY A 538 -18.74 -11.60 40.76
CA GLY A 538 -17.73 -11.31 41.78
C GLY A 538 -17.68 -9.84 42.22
N ILE A 539 -16.58 -9.42 42.87
CA ILE A 539 -16.35 -8.00 43.21
C ILE A 539 -15.74 -7.31 41.98
N GLY A 540 -16.53 -6.48 41.30
CA GLY A 540 -16.16 -5.77 40.06
C GLY A 540 -16.80 -6.34 38.78
N GLY A 541 -17.35 -7.57 38.85
CA GLY A 541 -17.87 -8.30 37.70
C GLY A 541 -16.77 -8.84 36.78
N GLY A 542 -17.10 -9.84 35.97
CA GLY A 542 -16.18 -10.45 34.99
C GLY A 542 -16.57 -10.04 33.59
N ASN A 543 -15.63 -9.62 32.74
CA ASN A 543 -15.97 -9.26 31.37
C ASN A 543 -16.21 -10.52 30.53
N ALA A 544 -17.05 -10.41 29.49
CA ALA A 544 -17.31 -11.47 28.53
C ALA A 544 -17.03 -10.98 27.11
N VAL A 545 -16.28 -11.75 26.33
CA VAL A 545 -16.02 -11.47 24.91
C VAL A 545 -16.20 -12.75 24.10
N SER A 546 -17.23 -12.83 23.25
CA SER A 546 -17.33 -13.96 22.32
C SER A 546 -16.51 -13.70 21.04
N GLY A 547 -15.96 -14.76 20.46
CA GLY A 547 -15.20 -14.68 19.21
C GLY A 547 -16.08 -14.37 18.00
N ASN A 548 -15.47 -13.90 16.90
CA ASN A 548 -16.14 -13.75 15.61
C ASN A 548 -16.36 -15.12 14.94
N SER A 549 -17.39 -15.28 14.12
CA SER A 549 -17.50 -16.46 13.24
C SER A 549 -17.01 -16.17 11.82
N GLY A 550 -16.33 -17.14 11.20
CA GLY A 550 -15.81 -17.04 9.84
C GLY A 550 -16.88 -17.10 8.76
N ASN A 551 -16.47 -16.88 7.51
CA ASN A 551 -17.36 -16.90 6.35
C ASN A 551 -17.84 -18.33 6.05
N ALA A 552 -18.98 -18.46 5.39
CA ALA A 552 -19.62 -19.70 4.98
C ALA A 552 -20.20 -19.56 3.57
N ASN A 553 -19.38 -19.12 2.61
CA ASN A 553 -19.83 -18.88 1.25
C ASN A 553 -19.97 -20.20 0.46
N GLY A 554 -20.89 -20.26 -0.50
CA GLY A 554 -20.96 -21.36 -1.46
C GLY A 554 -19.86 -21.26 -2.54
N GLY A 555 -19.55 -22.38 -3.19
CA GLY A 555 -18.56 -22.44 -4.26
C GLY A 555 -19.12 -22.06 -5.64
N ASP A 556 -18.27 -21.53 -6.52
CA ASP A 556 -18.63 -21.06 -7.86
C ASP A 556 -18.55 -22.15 -8.94
N VAL A 557 -19.15 -21.92 -10.11
CA VAL A 557 -18.91 -22.72 -11.32
C VAL A 557 -18.40 -21.81 -12.45
N LEU A 558 -17.10 -21.88 -12.73
CA LEU A 558 -16.47 -21.16 -13.84
C LEU A 558 -16.33 -22.08 -15.08
N ASN A 559 -16.72 -21.58 -16.24
CA ASN A 559 -16.41 -22.16 -17.54
C ASN A 559 -15.71 -21.09 -18.38
N GLU A 560 -14.44 -21.29 -18.70
CA GLU A 560 -13.61 -20.32 -19.42
C GLU A 560 -13.03 -20.93 -20.70
N ALA A 561 -13.10 -20.20 -21.80
CA ALA A 561 -12.54 -20.61 -23.09
C ALA A 561 -11.76 -19.45 -23.73
N THR A 562 -10.48 -19.65 -24.05
CA THR A 562 -9.62 -18.65 -24.70
C THR A 562 -8.88 -19.21 -25.92
N GLY A 563 -8.65 -18.40 -26.96
CA GLY A 563 -8.06 -18.87 -28.23
C GLY A 563 -9.05 -19.68 -29.07
N GLU A 564 -8.57 -20.72 -29.77
CA GLU A 564 -9.39 -21.64 -30.61
C GLU A 564 -10.01 -22.80 -29.80
N SER A 565 -10.47 -22.51 -28.58
CA SER A 565 -10.91 -23.52 -27.61
C SER A 565 -12.42 -23.68 -27.50
N ALA A 566 -12.86 -24.79 -26.92
CA ALA A 566 -14.28 -25.03 -26.66
C ALA A 566 -14.55 -25.60 -25.25
N VAL A 567 -15.60 -25.08 -24.59
CA VAL A 567 -16.18 -25.72 -23.40
C VAL A 567 -17.60 -26.15 -23.74
N ILE A 568 -17.78 -27.45 -23.94
CA ILE A 568 -19.06 -28.06 -24.32
C ILE A 568 -19.65 -28.72 -23.08
N ASN A 569 -20.62 -28.07 -22.45
CA ASN A 569 -21.41 -28.65 -21.37
C ASN A 569 -22.79 -29.09 -21.89
N LEU A 570 -23.00 -30.40 -21.96
CA LEU A 570 -24.28 -30.98 -22.36
C LEU A 570 -25.25 -31.19 -21.18
N GLY A 571 -24.87 -30.78 -19.97
CA GLY A 571 -25.66 -30.87 -18.73
C GLY A 571 -25.67 -29.57 -17.93
N SER A 572 -26.11 -29.62 -16.67
CA SER A 572 -26.38 -28.41 -15.86
C SER A 572 -25.18 -27.93 -15.04
N ASN A 573 -25.01 -26.60 -14.95
CA ASN A 573 -24.16 -25.93 -13.96
C ASN A 573 -25.01 -25.52 -12.76
N HIS A 574 -24.55 -25.82 -11.54
CA HIS A 574 -25.16 -25.35 -10.30
C HIS A 574 -24.07 -24.91 -9.31
N ALA A 575 -23.99 -23.62 -9.01
CA ALA A 575 -23.11 -23.13 -7.96
C ALA A 575 -23.69 -23.47 -6.58
N GLY A 576 -22.82 -23.54 -5.56
CA GLY A 576 -23.21 -23.97 -4.22
C GLY A 576 -23.91 -22.86 -3.45
N ASN A 577 -24.87 -23.24 -2.61
CA ASN A 577 -25.58 -22.28 -1.75
C ASN A 577 -24.68 -21.79 -0.60
N GLY A 578 -24.96 -20.60 -0.08
CA GLY A 578 -24.36 -20.07 1.14
C GLY A 578 -24.77 -20.90 2.36
N GLY A 579 -23.85 -21.04 3.31
CA GLY A 579 -23.99 -21.88 4.49
C GLY A 579 -24.61 -21.15 5.69
N THR A 580 -24.04 -21.33 6.87
CA THR A 580 -24.46 -20.60 8.09
C THR A 580 -23.28 -20.13 8.91
N SER A 581 -23.11 -18.81 9.03
CA SER A 581 -22.20 -18.18 9.99
C SER A 581 -23.01 -17.68 11.19
N ARG A 582 -22.63 -18.07 12.42
CA ARG A 582 -23.17 -17.47 13.64
C ARG A 582 -22.10 -17.19 14.68
N SER A 583 -22.01 -15.98 15.21
CA SER A 583 -21.20 -15.75 16.42
C SER A 583 -21.96 -16.12 17.70
N GLY A 584 -21.20 -16.54 18.72
CA GLY A 584 -21.74 -16.87 20.04
C GLY A 584 -22.15 -15.66 20.86
N ASP A 585 -22.95 -15.89 21.89
CA ASP A 585 -23.51 -14.85 22.76
C ASP A 585 -22.52 -14.46 23.88
N ALA A 586 -22.63 -13.26 24.45
CA ALA A 586 -21.71 -12.75 25.48
C ALA A 586 -22.46 -12.18 26.70
N ILE A 587 -22.20 -12.68 27.91
CA ILE A 587 -22.92 -12.30 29.14
C ILE A 587 -21.93 -11.86 30.24
N GLY A 588 -21.97 -10.58 30.61
CA GLY A 588 -21.12 -9.97 31.64
C GLY A 588 -21.47 -10.43 33.06
N GLY A 589 -20.44 -10.64 33.88
CA GLY A 589 -20.59 -11.06 35.26
C GLY A 589 -21.14 -9.94 36.16
N ASN A 590 -22.19 -10.24 36.92
CA ASN A 590 -22.81 -9.32 37.85
C ASN A 590 -21.89 -9.02 39.05
N SER A 591 -21.94 -7.80 39.58
CA SER A 591 -21.20 -7.43 40.79
C SER A 591 -22.06 -7.52 42.06
N TYR A 592 -21.58 -8.28 43.06
CA TYR A 592 -22.42 -8.67 44.20
C TYR A 592 -22.36 -7.68 45.37
N THR A 593 -23.11 -6.58 45.26
CA THR A 593 -23.28 -5.51 46.26
C THR A 593 -24.16 -5.87 47.48
N LYS A 594 -24.22 -7.14 47.92
CA LYS A 594 -24.86 -7.47 49.22
C LYS A 594 -23.99 -6.95 50.37
N ARG A 595 -24.23 -5.69 50.77
CA ARG A 595 -23.62 -5.06 51.95
C ARG A 595 -23.88 -5.93 53.18
N SER A 596 -22.82 -6.60 53.65
CA SER A 596 -22.81 -7.20 54.98
C SER A 596 -22.59 -6.07 55.98
N SER A 597 -23.50 -5.89 56.93
CA SER A 597 -23.44 -4.80 57.94
C SER A 597 -22.14 -4.79 58.76
N LYS A 598 -21.45 -5.94 58.87
CA LYS A 598 -20.10 -6.04 59.48
C LYS A 598 -19.00 -5.29 58.71
N VAL A 599 -19.17 -5.02 57.40
CA VAL A 599 -18.15 -4.33 56.59
C VAL A 599 -18.20 -2.82 56.80
N ASP A 600 -19.39 -2.23 56.85
CA ASP A 600 -19.53 -0.79 57.14
C ASP A 600 -19.14 -0.47 58.60
N ALA A 601 -19.32 -1.42 59.54
CA ALA A 601 -18.77 -1.32 60.89
C ALA A 601 -17.23 -1.29 60.93
N LEU A 602 -16.54 -1.97 60.01
CA LEU A 602 -15.08 -1.93 59.91
C LEU A 602 -14.56 -0.64 59.25
N ARG A 603 -15.29 -0.08 58.28
CA ARG A 603 -14.99 1.24 57.69
C ARG A 603 -14.92 2.35 58.74
N TYR A 604 -15.80 2.32 59.75
CA TYR A 604 -15.78 3.32 60.82
C TYR A 604 -14.52 3.25 61.70
N LYS A 605 -13.87 2.07 61.78
CA LYS A 605 -12.64 1.85 62.56
C LYS A 605 -11.36 2.19 61.79
N TYR A 606 -11.37 2.12 60.45
CA TYR A 606 -10.20 2.38 59.60
C TYR A 606 -10.52 3.42 58.51
N LYS A 607 -10.48 4.71 58.91
CA LYS A 607 -10.82 5.87 58.06
C LYS A 607 -9.96 6.06 56.78
N SER A 608 -8.88 5.31 56.61
CA SER A 608 -7.93 5.44 55.50
C SER A 608 -8.20 4.53 54.30
N PHE A 609 -9.19 3.62 54.34
CA PHE A 609 -9.45 2.68 53.25
C PHE A 609 -10.75 2.98 52.50
N THR A 610 -10.65 3.78 51.44
CA THR A 610 -11.67 3.90 50.38
C THR A 610 -11.39 2.84 49.30
N PRO A 611 -12.06 1.67 49.31
CA PRO A 611 -11.98 0.76 48.17
C PRO A 611 -12.57 1.45 46.93
N PRO A 612 -12.05 1.15 45.72
CA PRO A 612 -12.61 1.69 44.48
C PRO A 612 -14.09 1.29 44.34
N PRO A 613 -14.92 2.14 43.68
CA PRO A 613 -16.33 1.82 43.46
C PRO A 613 -16.45 0.50 42.67
N PRO A 614 -17.33 -0.43 43.08
CA PRO A 614 -17.45 -1.73 42.42
C PRO A 614 -18.04 -1.55 41.03
N THR A 615 -17.24 -1.82 40.00
CA THR A 615 -17.65 -1.91 38.61
C THR A 615 -18.56 -3.12 38.38
N SER A 616 -19.03 -3.27 37.14
CA SER A 616 -19.81 -4.41 36.66
C SER A 616 -19.18 -4.96 35.39
N GLY A 617 -19.33 -6.26 35.12
CA GLY A 617 -18.72 -6.91 33.96
C GLY A 617 -19.38 -6.44 32.65
N SER A 618 -18.57 -6.03 31.68
CA SER A 618 -19.05 -5.65 30.35
C SER A 618 -19.06 -6.86 29.41
N ALA A 619 -19.93 -6.85 28.40
CA ALA A 619 -20.08 -7.89 27.40
C ALA A 619 -19.88 -7.34 25.98
N THR A 620 -19.11 -8.06 25.17
CA THR A 620 -18.99 -7.82 23.73
C THR A 620 -19.22 -9.14 22.99
N SER A 621 -20.22 -9.22 22.11
CA SER A 621 -20.31 -10.38 21.20
C SER A 621 -19.48 -10.15 19.93
N GLY A 622 -18.99 -11.23 19.34
CA GLY A 622 -18.28 -11.19 18.07
C GLY A 622 -19.20 -10.91 16.89
N SER A 623 -18.64 -10.48 15.76
CA SER A 623 -19.34 -10.36 14.48
C SER A 623 -19.43 -11.72 13.78
N SER A 624 -20.45 -11.92 12.94
CA SER A 624 -20.52 -13.10 12.05
C SER A 624 -20.05 -12.77 10.63
N GLY A 625 -19.34 -13.71 10.01
CA GLY A 625 -18.84 -13.60 8.64
C GLY A 625 -19.93 -13.74 7.58
N ASP A 626 -19.54 -13.54 6.32
CA ASP A 626 -20.45 -13.63 5.17
C ASP A 626 -20.96 -15.07 4.97
N ALA A 627 -22.12 -15.22 4.33
CA ALA A 627 -22.69 -16.49 3.90
C ALA A 627 -23.30 -16.32 2.50
N ASN A 628 -22.51 -15.86 1.53
CA ASN A 628 -22.97 -15.62 0.16
C ASN A 628 -23.07 -16.93 -0.63
N GLY A 629 -24.01 -17.05 -1.56
CA GLY A 629 -24.05 -18.13 -2.55
C GLY A 629 -22.98 -17.95 -3.64
N GLY A 630 -22.55 -19.06 -4.23
CA GLY A 630 -21.56 -19.05 -5.33
C GLY A 630 -22.18 -18.68 -6.67
N SER A 631 -21.36 -18.16 -7.58
CA SER A 631 -21.79 -17.68 -8.91
C SER A 631 -21.52 -18.70 -10.03
N VAL A 632 -22.23 -18.60 -11.15
CA VAL A 632 -21.92 -19.34 -12.39
C VAL A 632 -21.41 -18.36 -13.43
N ALA A 633 -20.17 -18.50 -13.88
CA ALA A 633 -19.57 -17.65 -14.90
C ALA A 633 -19.22 -18.46 -16.16
N ASN A 634 -19.64 -17.99 -17.32
CA ASN A 634 -19.25 -18.51 -18.63
C ASN A 634 -18.53 -17.40 -19.40
N ILE A 635 -17.22 -17.52 -19.63
CA ILE A 635 -16.37 -16.46 -20.20
C ILE A 635 -15.65 -16.99 -21.45
N ALA A 636 -15.93 -16.40 -22.61
CA ALA A 636 -15.34 -16.78 -23.88
C ALA A 636 -14.52 -15.61 -24.48
N THR A 637 -13.29 -15.88 -24.92
CA THR A 637 -12.41 -14.88 -25.55
C THR A 637 -11.69 -15.44 -26.78
N GLY A 638 -11.29 -14.60 -27.73
CA GLY A 638 -10.60 -15.02 -28.96
C GLY A 638 -11.57 -15.60 -30.00
N GLU A 639 -11.33 -16.83 -30.47
CA GLU A 639 -12.17 -17.54 -31.46
C GLU A 639 -12.91 -18.74 -30.82
N SER A 640 -13.09 -18.69 -29.49
CA SER A 640 -13.57 -19.80 -28.69
C SER A 640 -15.09 -19.98 -28.71
N THR A 641 -15.58 -21.19 -28.36
CA THR A 641 -17.02 -21.45 -28.23
C THR A 641 -17.37 -22.18 -26.93
N ILE A 642 -18.16 -21.53 -26.08
CA ILE A 642 -18.83 -22.21 -24.95
C ILE A 642 -20.21 -22.64 -25.42
N ARG A 643 -20.52 -23.94 -25.37
CA ARG A 643 -21.85 -24.47 -25.64
C ARG A 643 -22.42 -25.15 -24.40
N ASN A 644 -23.43 -24.52 -23.81
CA ASN A 644 -24.22 -25.09 -22.72
C ASN A 644 -25.59 -25.56 -23.25
N ASN A 645 -25.97 -26.81 -22.95
CA ASN A 645 -27.30 -27.35 -23.26
C ASN A 645 -28.14 -27.68 -22.01
N GLY A 646 -27.66 -27.36 -20.81
CA GLY A 646 -28.39 -27.49 -19.55
C GLY A 646 -28.59 -26.16 -18.83
N HIS A 647 -29.24 -26.21 -17.68
CA HIS A 647 -29.52 -25.03 -16.85
C HIS A 647 -28.24 -24.48 -16.19
N ASN A 648 -28.17 -23.16 -15.99
CA ASN A 648 -27.23 -22.50 -15.08
C ASN A 648 -28.00 -21.98 -13.87
N THR A 649 -27.71 -22.48 -12.68
CA THR A 649 -28.34 -22.03 -11.43
C THR A 649 -27.26 -21.61 -10.43
N ALA A 650 -27.12 -20.32 -10.18
CA ALA A 650 -26.25 -19.84 -9.11
C ALA A 650 -26.80 -20.23 -7.73
N GLY A 651 -25.95 -20.17 -6.71
CA GLY A 651 -26.31 -20.59 -5.36
C GLY A 651 -27.06 -19.52 -4.59
N ASP A 652 -28.06 -19.92 -3.81
CA ASP A 652 -28.81 -19.04 -2.93
C ASP A 652 -27.94 -18.58 -1.74
N GLY A 653 -28.22 -17.40 -1.18
CA GLY A 653 -27.57 -16.89 0.02
C GLY A 653 -27.93 -17.68 1.28
N GLY A 654 -26.96 -17.79 2.18
CA GLY A 654 -27.06 -18.55 3.43
C GLY A 654 -27.64 -17.76 4.60
N ARG A 655 -27.10 -17.99 5.80
CA ARG A 655 -27.51 -17.29 7.03
C ARG A 655 -26.31 -16.71 7.75
N SER A 656 -26.30 -15.40 8.00
CA SER A 656 -25.32 -14.75 8.88
C SER A 656 -26.03 -14.15 10.09
N ILE A 657 -25.66 -14.57 11.30
CA ILE A 657 -26.32 -14.15 12.53
C ILE A 657 -25.29 -13.80 13.61
N SER A 658 -25.19 -12.55 14.05
CA SER A 658 -24.34 -12.26 15.22
C SER A 658 -25.04 -12.63 16.53
N GLY A 659 -24.27 -13.02 17.54
CA GLY A 659 -24.76 -13.37 18.87
C GLY A 659 -25.14 -12.17 19.72
N ASP A 660 -25.93 -12.41 20.76
CA ASP A 660 -26.44 -11.37 21.66
C ASP A 660 -25.38 -10.95 22.69
N ALA A 661 -25.46 -9.72 23.22
CA ALA A 661 -24.57 -9.20 24.25
C ALA A 661 -25.36 -8.65 25.45
N ILE A 662 -25.11 -9.16 26.65
CA ILE A 662 -25.84 -8.78 27.88
C ILE A 662 -24.84 -8.33 28.95
N GLY A 663 -24.91 -7.08 29.38
CA GLY A 663 -24.03 -6.52 30.41
C GLY A 663 -24.36 -7.04 31.82
N GLY A 664 -23.34 -7.17 32.67
CA GLY A 664 -23.52 -7.58 34.06
C GLY A 664 -24.12 -6.45 34.91
N ASN A 665 -25.11 -6.78 35.74
CA ASN A 665 -25.76 -5.82 36.64
C ASN A 665 -24.81 -5.47 37.81
N GLY A 666 -24.81 -4.21 38.26
CA GLY A 666 -23.92 -3.69 39.31
C GLY A 666 -24.02 -2.17 39.42
N VAL A 667 -23.26 -1.51 40.32
CA VAL A 667 -23.52 -0.10 40.69
C VAL A 667 -23.57 0.87 39.50
N ASN A 668 -22.71 0.68 38.50
CA ASN A 668 -22.65 1.54 37.31
C ASN A 668 -23.33 0.90 36.07
N GLY A 669 -23.94 -0.28 36.21
CA GLY A 669 -24.28 -1.13 35.07
C GLY A 669 -23.04 -1.73 34.38
N GLY A 670 -23.27 -2.62 33.43
CA GLY A 670 -22.24 -3.23 32.59
C GLY A 670 -22.51 -2.91 31.13
N SER A 671 -21.52 -2.42 30.39
CA SER A 671 -21.71 -2.10 28.96
C SER A 671 -21.94 -3.37 28.16
N ALA A 672 -22.83 -3.29 27.17
CA ALA A 672 -23.08 -4.36 26.21
C ALA A 672 -22.83 -3.84 24.79
N LYS A 673 -22.24 -4.68 23.93
CA LYS A 673 -22.06 -4.41 22.50
C LYS A 673 -22.21 -5.72 21.73
N SER A 674 -23.22 -5.84 20.88
CA SER A 674 -23.27 -6.95 19.94
C SER A 674 -22.34 -6.69 18.73
N GLY A 675 -21.88 -7.77 18.09
CA GLY A 675 -21.14 -7.70 16.84
C GLY A 675 -22.06 -7.50 15.62
N ASN A 676 -21.46 -7.21 14.47
CA ASN A 676 -22.20 -7.05 13.21
C ASN A 676 -22.52 -8.42 12.59
N ALA A 677 -23.63 -8.52 11.84
CA ALA A 677 -23.84 -9.66 10.94
C ALA A 677 -23.19 -9.39 9.58
N GLY A 678 -22.70 -10.45 8.93
CA GLY A 678 -22.10 -10.41 7.60
C GLY A 678 -23.15 -10.47 6.47
N ASN A 679 -22.68 -10.42 5.24
CA ASN A 679 -23.54 -10.48 4.06
C ASN A 679 -24.14 -11.88 3.86
N ALA A 680 -25.23 -11.97 3.09
CA ALA A 680 -25.86 -13.23 2.74
C ALA A 680 -26.47 -13.15 1.33
N ASN A 681 -25.65 -12.73 0.35
CA ASN A 681 -26.10 -12.48 -1.01
C ASN A 681 -26.31 -13.80 -1.76
N GLY A 682 -27.23 -13.84 -2.73
CA GLY A 682 -27.23 -14.89 -3.75
C GLY A 682 -26.08 -14.69 -4.74
N GLY A 683 -25.71 -15.75 -5.47
CA GLY A 683 -24.68 -15.68 -6.53
C GLY A 683 -25.23 -15.28 -7.91
N ASP A 684 -24.34 -14.79 -8.77
CA ASP A 684 -24.67 -14.29 -10.11
C ASP A 684 -24.60 -15.37 -11.20
N VAL A 685 -25.25 -15.14 -12.35
CA VAL A 685 -25.05 -15.94 -13.58
C VAL A 685 -24.52 -15.07 -14.72
N ILE A 686 -23.19 -15.05 -14.87
CA ILE A 686 -22.46 -14.20 -15.81
C ILE A 686 -22.20 -14.97 -17.11
N ASN A 687 -22.42 -14.31 -18.26
CA ASN A 687 -22.12 -14.86 -19.58
C ASN A 687 -21.46 -13.75 -20.43
N GLU A 688 -20.17 -13.86 -20.69
CA GLU A 688 -19.36 -12.83 -21.33
C GLU A 688 -18.60 -13.39 -22.55
N ALA A 689 -18.67 -12.70 -23.69
CA ALA A 689 -18.02 -13.12 -24.93
C ALA A 689 -17.28 -11.94 -25.58
N THR A 690 -16.00 -12.11 -25.89
CA THR A 690 -15.15 -11.09 -26.53
C THR A 690 -14.39 -11.65 -27.75
N GLY A 691 -14.03 -10.77 -28.70
CA GLY A 691 -13.40 -11.17 -29.96
C GLY A 691 -14.41 -11.75 -30.96
N LYS A 692 -14.10 -12.89 -31.58
CA LYS A 692 -15.03 -13.67 -32.42
C LYS A 692 -15.77 -14.77 -31.64
N SER A 693 -15.55 -14.86 -30.33
CA SER A 693 -16.02 -15.97 -29.50
C SER A 693 -17.54 -16.03 -29.37
N LYS A 694 -18.06 -17.19 -28.96
CA LYS A 694 -19.50 -17.47 -28.95
C LYS A 694 -19.94 -18.26 -27.73
N ILE A 695 -20.91 -17.73 -26.99
CA ILE A 695 -21.66 -18.49 -25.98
C ILE A 695 -22.99 -18.92 -26.58
N ILE A 696 -23.26 -20.23 -26.56
CA ILE A 696 -24.53 -20.83 -26.97
C ILE A 696 -25.13 -21.50 -25.75
N ASN A 697 -26.14 -20.89 -25.13
CA ASN A 697 -26.86 -21.47 -23.99
C ASN A 697 -28.28 -21.88 -24.41
N ASN A 698 -28.59 -23.18 -24.33
CA ASN A 698 -29.89 -23.74 -24.68
C ASN A 698 -30.73 -24.16 -23.46
N GLY A 699 -30.25 -23.90 -22.23
CA GLY A 699 -31.01 -24.08 -20.98
C GLY A 699 -31.30 -22.75 -20.28
N SER A 700 -32.09 -22.78 -19.19
CA SER A 700 -32.44 -21.56 -18.45
C SER A 700 -31.32 -21.10 -17.52
N ASN A 701 -31.24 -19.79 -17.29
CA ASN A 701 -30.39 -19.17 -16.27
C ASN A 701 -31.24 -18.76 -15.06
N ARG A 702 -30.75 -18.99 -13.83
CA ARG A 702 -31.31 -18.49 -12.57
C ARG A 702 -30.17 -18.01 -11.66
N ALA A 703 -30.20 -16.73 -11.27
CA ALA A 703 -29.38 -16.21 -10.19
C ALA A 703 -29.86 -16.78 -8.84
N GLY A 704 -28.99 -16.79 -7.83
CA GLY A 704 -29.33 -17.24 -6.48
C GLY A 704 -30.22 -16.23 -5.76
N ASP A 705 -31.15 -16.72 -4.94
CA ASP A 705 -31.97 -15.86 -4.09
C ASP A 705 -31.16 -15.34 -2.88
N GLY A 706 -31.60 -14.22 -2.29
CA GLY A 706 -30.96 -13.64 -1.10
C GLY A 706 -31.20 -14.45 0.18
N GLY A 707 -30.16 -14.54 1.01
CA GLY A 707 -30.18 -15.20 2.32
C GLY A 707 -30.59 -14.29 3.49
N VAL A 708 -30.37 -14.75 4.71
CA VAL A 708 -30.79 -14.05 5.95
C VAL A 708 -29.57 -13.52 6.72
N SER A 709 -29.39 -12.21 6.72
CA SER A 709 -28.48 -11.51 7.66
C SER A 709 -29.26 -10.91 8.84
N ARG A 710 -28.79 -11.11 10.08
CA ARG A 710 -29.45 -10.56 11.28
C ARG A 710 -28.46 -10.35 12.44
N SER A 711 -28.30 -9.12 12.91
CA SER A 711 -27.51 -8.85 14.12
C SER A 711 -28.19 -9.38 15.40
N GLY A 712 -27.38 -9.71 16.41
CA GLY A 712 -27.84 -9.99 17.78
C GLY A 712 -28.11 -8.73 18.60
N ASP A 713 -28.89 -8.88 19.67
CA ASP A 713 -29.34 -7.79 20.54
C ASP A 713 -28.26 -7.36 21.54
N ALA A 714 -28.27 -6.10 21.97
CA ALA A 714 -27.34 -5.55 22.96
C ALA A 714 -28.09 -4.96 24.17
N ILE A 715 -28.04 -5.65 25.31
CA ILE A 715 -28.78 -5.32 26.53
C ILE A 715 -27.79 -4.87 27.62
N GLY A 716 -27.77 -3.58 27.94
CA GLY A 716 -26.94 -3.05 29.02
C GLY A 716 -27.33 -3.63 30.39
N GLY A 717 -26.34 -3.91 31.23
CA GLY A 717 -26.58 -4.36 32.61
C GLY A 717 -27.12 -3.22 33.48
N ASN A 718 -28.12 -3.49 34.31
CA ASN A 718 -28.77 -2.46 35.13
C ASN A 718 -27.83 -1.90 36.21
N SER A 719 -27.95 -0.60 36.49
CA SER A 719 -27.35 0.06 37.65
C SER A 719 -28.10 -0.27 38.95
N SER A 720 -27.39 -0.31 40.09
CA SER A 720 -27.92 -0.75 41.41
C SER A 720 -27.46 0.09 42.61
#